data_AF-A0A2R6JX28-F1
#
_entry.id   AF-A0A2R6JX28-F1
#
_cell.length_a   1.000
_cell.length_b   1.000
_cell.length_c   1.000
_cell.angle_alpha   90.00
_cell.angle_beta   90.00
_cell.angle_gamma   90.00
#
_symmetry.space_group_name_H-M   'P 1'
#
loop_
_entity.id
_entity.type
_entity.pdbx_description
1 polymer ?
#
loop_
_entity_poly.entity_id
_entity_poly.type
_entity_poly.pdbx_seq_one_letter_code
_entity_poly.pdbx_strand_id
1 'polypeptide(L)'
;DEYDVFVVQNFGSEEELAGDFHEATSDPGTGVVYLDQQPQLLFTRPDTSNAITQLSRATNDPKRTKSEKTFATDFLQYSVDRAHPILDGVAEPGENVTIQERDRRIEYTTFEEFSGQTLAGVNLPEGGYTIDAGVKGPGLAIDEKTRTVLAASMGRYFKAENDQFTDAADDVLVNSVQYLGQEPQATLERAPPDRVDPDESVEATFEVSDLESLSVAVAERSTLSADELTLSVDGETVGFDETVEFDERDGEVTVAVEADEAGAVALKTTVETAGAEHPLTVLTGTTAVYEPPLVVGEDVDGLDEANAMLLPGATVHVANGTYKGQLIVDQPGVTLAAAPGADPVLEPGKDAKQWEAVLRIEQPGVTVDGLTIDHEAEELADRGSNIGDYYGIELRGNTRETTIRDVEIYEAGTGIALANSNFREGLFVDARDTTITGVTVADGPVGMVVGETGFFGGYGTYDGLEVSDTEFRNLKPAGEGFFTTDATGIDHVWGTGVTYTNVTVEGCEGDEGFFAPECDGGFVGGFAWNTTLENSTFNDSQAGIVINNGVRQFEVRNNDVLNSGTGIEILGAIRVQDFNTARVTENHVEAETGLRVVDKTDPTVEVRYNDFSASDTVFEKDTISYFGDPPEFDPDLRLNYFGERGPDPAAVNRYDPFLTAPPTDVATDADETTELATHLELAANETQAVGIPGPTDQTVAEILGSAFEGTVEMYDKQRGDWEPVDVGSGVQLDPLDVLRVTPEENTTLVANFQAESGKNPPAGPGKPPISLDRGQNVVAAPLYDEPDAAFATPSDAVTLEKQVAIQPTGQLGPDAAEDEVSPFAGYVVDAQRPVPLEFRLSANPTVYELHEQLGLERPSLTGTDTNLTEASYLPEKIVQTTDATERVAALEQGRMDHETVVSIEAVFEHVDEAEFDDILDFHQAVGDGLRDSPHWQYNPTIGER
;
A
#
# COMPACT_ATOMS: atom_id res chain seq x y z
N ASP A 1 -42.40 0.08 10.94
CA ASP A 1 -43.16 0.46 12.14
C ASP A 1 -42.76 1.86 12.53
N GLU A 2 -43.72 2.73 12.88
CA GLU A 2 -43.44 4.05 13.44
C GLU A 2 -43.17 3.84 14.94
N TYR A 3 -41.97 4.18 15.40
CA TYR A 3 -41.59 4.15 16.80
C TYR A 3 -41.27 5.58 17.24
N ASP A 4 -41.74 5.97 18.42
CA ASP A 4 -41.47 7.31 18.95
C ASP A 4 -39.98 7.49 19.30
N VAL A 5 -39.33 6.41 19.75
CA VAL A 5 -37.91 6.41 20.16
C VAL A 5 -37.22 5.10 19.79
N PHE A 6 -36.00 5.20 19.25
CA PHE A 6 -35.08 4.09 19.06
C PHE A 6 -33.95 4.13 20.09
N VAL A 7 -33.50 2.95 20.53
CA VAL A 7 -32.27 2.79 21.32
C VAL A 7 -31.33 1.88 20.56
N VAL A 8 -30.19 2.41 20.14
CA VAL A 8 -29.26 1.77 19.22
C VAL A 8 -28.00 1.31 19.95
N GLN A 9 -27.73 0.00 19.87
CA GLN A 9 -26.49 -0.59 20.38
C GLN A 9 -25.45 -0.77 19.26
N ASN A 10 -25.88 -1.23 18.08
CA ASN A 10 -25.01 -1.57 16.95
C ASN A 10 -25.81 -1.69 15.64
N PHE A 11 -25.23 -1.27 14.52
CA PHE A 11 -25.75 -1.45 13.15
C PHE A 11 -25.18 -2.69 12.42
N GLY A 12 -24.38 -3.52 13.09
CA GLY A 12 -23.71 -4.66 12.50
C GLY A 12 -22.48 -4.26 11.66
N SER A 13 -22.24 -4.99 10.57
CA SER A 13 -21.09 -4.79 9.67
C SER A 13 -21.40 -4.02 8.40
N GLU A 14 -22.65 -3.58 8.21
CA GLU A 14 -23.07 -2.80 7.03
C GLU A 14 -22.79 -1.32 7.30
N GLU A 15 -21.77 -0.77 6.63
CA GLU A 15 -21.28 0.59 6.91
C GLU A 15 -22.29 1.68 6.52
N GLU A 16 -23.06 1.49 5.45
CA GLU A 16 -24.05 2.46 4.95
C GLU A 16 -25.28 2.59 5.88
N LEU A 17 -25.61 1.53 6.64
CA LEU A 17 -26.85 1.46 7.42
C LEU A 17 -26.93 2.55 8.50
N ALA A 18 -25.81 2.93 9.11
CA ALA A 18 -25.79 3.96 10.14
C ALA A 18 -26.15 5.34 9.56
N GLY A 19 -25.69 5.65 8.35
CA GLY A 19 -26.01 6.89 7.63
C GLY A 19 -27.46 6.93 7.20
N ASP A 20 -27.94 5.88 6.53
CA ASP A 20 -29.34 5.75 6.10
C ASP A 20 -30.31 5.86 7.29
N PHE A 21 -29.97 5.22 8.41
CA PHE A 21 -30.77 5.28 9.62
C PHE A 21 -30.79 6.69 10.22
N HIS A 22 -29.64 7.37 10.28
CA HIS A 22 -29.56 8.74 10.76
C HIS A 22 -30.39 9.68 9.87
N GLU A 23 -30.28 9.60 8.54
CA GLU A 23 -31.08 10.41 7.62
C GLU A 23 -32.59 10.19 7.86
N ALA A 24 -33.01 8.93 7.99
CA ALA A 24 -34.40 8.56 8.24
C ALA A 24 -34.95 8.97 9.61
N THR A 25 -34.08 9.26 10.59
CA THR A 25 -34.46 9.60 11.97
C THR A 25 -34.02 11.01 12.40
N SER A 26 -33.50 11.80 11.46
CA SER A 26 -33.02 13.18 11.72
C SER A 26 -34.16 14.20 11.96
N ASP A 27 -35.40 13.83 11.65
CA ASP A 27 -36.60 14.61 11.95
C ASP A 27 -36.93 14.57 13.46
N PRO A 28 -37.26 15.72 14.10
CA PRO A 28 -37.53 15.78 15.54
C PRO A 28 -38.79 15.01 15.98
N GLY A 29 -39.59 14.46 15.05
CA GLY A 29 -40.69 13.56 15.37
C GLY A 29 -40.25 12.17 15.85
N THR A 30 -38.98 11.78 15.68
CA THR A 30 -38.44 10.49 16.14
C THR A 30 -37.20 10.69 17.00
N GLY A 31 -37.23 10.20 18.24
CA GLY A 31 -36.07 10.25 19.13
C GLY A 31 -35.09 9.10 18.92
N VAL A 32 -33.79 9.34 19.12
CA VAL A 32 -32.78 8.27 19.07
C VAL A 32 -31.81 8.35 20.25
N VAL A 33 -31.53 7.21 20.88
CA VAL A 33 -30.47 7.07 21.88
C VAL A 33 -29.38 6.15 21.33
N TYR A 34 -28.19 6.69 21.06
CA TYR A 34 -27.02 5.91 20.66
C TYR A 34 -26.19 5.53 21.88
N LEU A 35 -25.88 4.24 21.99
CA LEU A 35 -25.07 3.68 23.07
C LEU A 35 -23.71 3.21 22.54
N ASP A 36 -22.66 3.41 23.33
CA ASP A 36 -21.32 2.89 23.02
C ASP A 36 -20.67 2.32 24.29
N GLN A 37 -19.84 1.30 24.13
CA GLN A 37 -19.01 0.69 25.18
C GLN A 37 -17.65 0.24 24.66
N GLN A 38 -17.47 0.06 23.36
CA GLN A 38 -16.18 -0.36 22.79
C GLN A 38 -16.05 -0.03 21.28
N PRO A 39 -15.28 1.00 20.91
CA PRO A 39 -14.69 1.13 19.59
C PRO A 39 -13.67 0.02 19.30
N GLN A 40 -13.55 -0.30 18.02
CA GLN A 40 -12.99 -1.53 17.47
C GLN A 40 -11.55 -1.86 17.94
N LEU A 41 -11.35 -3.11 18.39
CA LEU A 41 -10.11 -3.86 18.11
C LEU A 41 -10.50 -4.82 16.99
N LEU A 42 -9.72 -4.87 15.90
CA LEU A 42 -9.93 -5.54 14.60
C LEU A 42 -10.30 -7.06 14.59
N PHE A 43 -10.79 -7.63 15.70
CA PHE A 43 -11.44 -8.93 15.77
C PHE A 43 -12.82 -8.89 16.45
N THR A 44 -13.48 -7.73 16.49
CA THR A 44 -14.81 -7.62 17.08
C THR A 44 -15.87 -8.20 16.16
N ARG A 45 -16.39 -9.32 16.62
CA ARG A 45 -17.69 -9.89 16.32
C ARG A 45 -18.76 -8.81 16.02
N PRO A 46 -19.75 -9.12 15.17
CA PRO A 46 -20.86 -8.21 14.78
C PRO A 46 -21.81 -7.82 15.93
N ASP A 47 -21.36 -7.97 17.17
CA ASP A 47 -22.20 -8.00 18.36
C ASP A 47 -21.80 -6.93 19.41
N THR A 48 -20.71 -6.16 19.25
CA THR A 48 -20.30 -5.09 20.19
C THR A 48 -21.27 -3.91 20.24
N SER A 49 -21.31 -3.14 21.33
CA SER A 49 -22.04 -1.87 21.36
C SER A 49 -21.12 -0.72 20.97
N ASN A 50 -21.35 -0.14 19.79
CA ASN A 50 -20.48 0.85 19.14
C ASN A 50 -21.26 1.85 18.27
N ALA A 51 -22.52 2.13 18.62
CA ALA A 51 -23.41 2.92 17.78
C ALA A 51 -22.97 4.38 17.64
N ILE A 52 -22.36 4.98 18.68
CA ILE A 52 -21.83 6.36 18.60
C ILE A 52 -20.65 6.42 17.63
N THR A 53 -19.74 5.44 17.67
CA THR A 53 -18.64 5.33 16.71
C THR A 53 -19.14 5.11 15.27
N GLN A 54 -20.20 4.32 15.08
CA GLN A 54 -20.82 4.12 13.75
C GLN A 54 -21.50 5.40 13.24
N LEU A 55 -22.19 6.12 14.13
CA LEU A 55 -22.78 7.42 13.81
C LEU A 55 -21.68 8.42 13.40
N SER A 56 -20.64 8.57 14.23
CA SER A 56 -19.48 9.43 13.97
C SER A 56 -18.87 9.20 12.59
N ARG A 57 -18.68 7.94 12.18
CA ARG A 57 -18.16 7.61 10.83
C ARG A 57 -19.12 7.96 9.69
N ALA A 58 -20.43 7.89 9.94
CA ALA A 58 -21.44 8.12 8.92
C ALA A 58 -21.78 9.60 8.75
N THR A 59 -21.70 10.39 9.82
CA THR A 59 -22.19 11.78 9.85
C THR A 59 -21.09 12.81 10.13
N ASN A 60 -19.90 12.36 10.57
CA ASN A 60 -18.87 13.21 11.16
C ASN A 60 -19.37 13.98 12.41
N ASP A 61 -20.39 13.47 13.11
CA ASP A 61 -20.96 14.06 14.31
C ASP A 61 -21.42 12.97 15.31
N PRO A 62 -20.71 12.75 16.44
CA PRO A 62 -19.55 13.51 16.91
C PRO A 62 -18.34 13.30 16.00
N LYS A 63 -17.47 14.30 15.86
CA LYS A 63 -16.28 14.16 14.99
C LYS A 63 -15.31 13.08 15.47
N ARG A 64 -15.20 12.90 16.80
CA ARG A 64 -14.25 11.95 17.38
C ARG A 64 -14.88 11.08 18.43
N THR A 65 -14.50 9.81 18.43
CA THR A 65 -14.79 8.86 19.52
C THR A 65 -13.49 8.27 20.04
N LYS A 66 -13.47 7.92 21.32
CA LYS A 66 -12.29 7.40 22.00
C LYS A 66 -12.64 6.18 22.83
N SER A 67 -11.75 5.19 22.85
CA SER A 67 -11.82 4.03 23.74
C SER A 67 -10.55 3.89 24.55
N GLU A 68 -10.69 3.72 25.86
CA GLU A 68 -9.54 3.47 26.73
C GLU A 68 -9.85 2.38 27.77
N LYS A 69 -8.78 1.86 28.39
CA LYS A 69 -8.86 0.83 29.42
C LYS A 69 -8.06 1.24 30.64
N THR A 70 -8.65 1.10 31.81
CA THR A 70 -7.98 1.31 33.09
C THR A 70 -8.00 0.04 33.94
N PHE A 71 -6.88 -0.25 34.61
CA PHE A 71 -6.68 -1.43 35.46
C PHE A 71 -6.85 -1.11 36.96
N ALA A 72 -7.40 0.05 37.30
CA ALA A 72 -7.13 0.67 38.59
C ALA A 72 -8.35 1.14 39.40
N THR A 73 -9.55 1.15 38.80
CA THR A 73 -10.81 1.47 39.47
C THR A 73 -11.82 0.31 39.37
N ASP A 74 -12.72 0.24 40.36
CA ASP A 74 -13.79 -0.74 40.44
C ASP A 74 -15.16 -0.18 39.97
N PHE A 75 -15.22 1.10 39.60
CA PHE A 75 -16.44 1.75 39.14
C PHE A 75 -16.17 2.93 38.19
N LEU A 76 -17.13 3.21 37.32
CA LEU A 76 -17.15 4.29 36.33
C LEU A 76 -18.27 5.26 36.68
N GLN A 77 -18.03 6.57 36.53
CA GLN A 77 -19.01 7.59 36.86
C GLN A 77 -19.30 8.52 35.67
N TYR A 78 -20.45 9.17 35.68
CA TYR A 78 -20.62 10.45 35.01
C TYR A 78 -20.45 11.59 36.02
N SER A 79 -19.74 12.64 35.61
CA SER A 79 -19.71 13.94 36.30
C SER A 79 -20.71 14.86 35.62
N VAL A 80 -21.75 15.26 36.34
CA VAL A 80 -22.86 16.04 35.78
C VAL A 80 -22.51 17.51 35.74
N ASP A 81 -22.57 18.10 34.55
CA ASP A 81 -22.21 19.51 34.35
C ASP A 81 -23.46 20.42 34.25
N ARG A 82 -24.59 19.86 33.78
CA ARG A 82 -25.81 20.62 33.49
C ARG A 82 -27.07 19.89 33.97
N ALA A 83 -28.07 20.67 34.38
CA ALA A 83 -29.38 20.13 34.75
C ALA A 83 -30.17 19.86 33.47
N HIS A 84 -30.85 18.72 33.42
CA HIS A 84 -31.65 18.31 32.27
C HIS A 84 -32.64 17.21 32.72
N PRO A 85 -33.85 17.11 32.12
CA PRO A 85 -34.82 16.07 32.48
C PRO A 85 -34.29 14.63 32.41
N ILE A 86 -33.27 14.39 31.58
CA ILE A 86 -32.58 13.09 31.50
C ILE A 86 -31.92 12.68 32.83
N LEU A 87 -31.55 13.65 33.66
CA LEU A 87 -30.85 13.46 34.92
C LEU A 87 -31.76 13.65 36.15
N ASP A 88 -33.06 13.88 35.94
CA ASP A 88 -34.02 14.08 37.02
C ASP A 88 -34.11 12.86 37.94
N GLY A 89 -34.00 13.12 39.24
CA GLY A 89 -33.97 12.07 40.26
C GLY A 89 -32.67 11.25 40.31
N VAL A 90 -31.70 11.52 39.41
CA VAL A 90 -30.41 10.83 39.34
C VAL A 90 -29.30 11.66 39.99
N ALA A 91 -29.06 12.89 39.52
CA ALA A 91 -27.98 13.76 40.00
C ALA A 91 -28.20 15.23 39.62
N GLU A 92 -27.73 16.15 40.47
CA GLU A 92 -27.71 17.59 40.20
C GLU A 92 -26.36 18.04 39.58
N PRO A 93 -26.28 19.22 38.94
CA PRO A 93 -25.02 19.78 38.45
C PRO A 93 -23.93 19.87 39.52
N GLY A 94 -22.74 19.37 39.20
CA GLY A 94 -21.60 19.25 40.10
C GLY A 94 -21.54 17.92 40.87
N GLU A 95 -22.53 17.04 40.73
CA GLU A 95 -22.53 15.71 41.35
C GLU A 95 -21.95 14.65 40.41
N ASN A 96 -21.48 13.54 40.99
CA ASN A 96 -21.03 12.36 40.26
C ASN A 96 -22.01 11.20 40.46
N VAL A 97 -22.41 10.55 39.37
CA VAL A 97 -23.26 9.35 39.39
C VAL A 97 -22.47 8.13 38.93
N THR A 98 -22.45 7.06 39.73
CA THR A 98 -21.84 5.80 39.31
C THR A 98 -22.72 5.11 38.28
N ILE A 99 -22.20 4.87 37.08
CA ILE A 99 -22.94 4.22 35.99
C ILE A 99 -22.59 2.74 35.83
N GLN A 100 -21.39 2.33 36.23
CA GLN A 100 -20.93 0.95 36.13
C GLN A 100 -20.10 0.54 37.34
N GLU A 101 -20.26 -0.69 37.80
CA GLU A 101 -19.47 -1.32 38.86
C GLU A 101 -18.85 -2.64 38.34
N ARG A 102 -17.51 -2.78 38.40
CA ARG A 102 -16.77 -3.95 37.90
C ARG A 102 -15.40 -4.12 38.55
N ASP A 103 -15.02 -5.36 38.89
CA ASP A 103 -13.73 -5.66 39.53
C ASP A 103 -12.50 -5.41 38.60
N ARG A 104 -11.70 -4.38 38.92
CA ARG A 104 -10.31 -4.11 38.48
C ARG A 104 -10.01 -3.96 36.98
N ARG A 105 -11.02 -3.93 36.11
CA ARG A 105 -10.86 -3.64 34.68
C ARG A 105 -12.09 -2.93 34.12
N ILE A 106 -11.98 -1.62 33.93
CA ILE A 106 -13.02 -0.83 33.29
C ILE A 106 -12.51 -0.36 31.92
N GLU A 107 -13.31 -0.66 30.91
CA GLU A 107 -13.18 -0.10 29.57
C GLU A 107 -14.23 1.02 29.48
N TYR A 108 -13.84 2.19 28.99
CA TYR A 108 -14.74 3.32 28.83
C TYR A 108 -14.57 3.94 27.45
N THR A 109 -15.60 4.68 27.07
CA THR A 109 -15.70 5.39 25.80
C THR A 109 -16.13 6.81 26.04
N THR A 110 -15.58 7.74 25.25
CA THR A 110 -15.97 9.14 25.22
C THR A 110 -16.16 9.56 23.76
N PHE A 111 -16.78 10.72 23.56
CA PHE A 111 -16.85 11.39 22.27
C PHE A 111 -16.46 12.85 22.42
N GLU A 112 -16.08 13.50 21.33
CA GLU A 112 -15.69 14.91 21.29
C GLU A 112 -16.34 15.58 20.09
N GLU A 113 -16.55 16.90 20.19
CA GLU A 113 -17.08 17.73 19.09
C GLU A 113 -18.45 17.26 18.56
N PHE A 114 -19.34 16.85 19.47
CA PHE A 114 -20.74 16.62 19.14
C PHE A 114 -21.48 17.95 18.93
N SER A 115 -22.36 18.03 17.94
CA SER A 115 -23.13 19.25 17.64
C SER A 115 -24.15 19.61 18.73
N GLY A 116 -24.58 18.63 19.53
CA GLY A 116 -25.47 18.80 20.68
C GLY A 116 -24.80 19.31 21.96
N GLN A 117 -25.60 19.45 23.02
CA GLN A 117 -25.17 19.90 24.34
C GLN A 117 -24.69 18.74 25.21
N THR A 118 -23.47 18.82 25.73
CA THR A 118 -22.97 17.89 26.75
C THR A 118 -23.65 18.14 28.09
N LEU A 119 -24.19 17.06 28.68
CA LEU A 119 -24.86 17.04 29.98
C LEU A 119 -23.94 16.50 31.09
N ALA A 120 -23.10 15.53 30.76
CA ALA A 120 -22.16 14.93 31.71
C ALA A 120 -20.90 14.36 31.02
N GLY A 121 -19.78 14.38 31.73
CA GLY A 121 -18.52 13.76 31.29
C GLY A 121 -18.27 12.39 31.94
N VAL A 122 -17.62 11.47 31.23
CA VAL A 122 -17.10 10.23 31.82
C VAL A 122 -16.03 10.57 32.85
N ASN A 123 -16.17 10.08 34.08
CA ASN A 123 -15.29 10.40 35.19
C ASN A 123 -14.71 9.14 35.83
N LEU A 124 -13.39 9.12 35.97
CA LEU A 124 -12.68 8.12 36.76
C LEU A 124 -12.48 8.64 38.20
N PRO A 125 -13.10 8.02 39.21
CA PRO A 125 -13.05 8.49 40.58
C PRO A 125 -11.63 8.36 41.19
N GLU A 126 -11.30 9.26 42.13
CA GLU A 126 -10.07 9.14 42.92
C GLU A 126 -10.13 7.93 43.88
N GLY A 127 -9.26 6.94 43.69
CA GLY A 127 -9.14 5.78 44.57
C GLY A 127 -8.29 4.64 44.00
N GLY A 128 -7.68 3.82 44.86
CA GLY A 128 -6.88 2.66 44.44
C GLY A 128 -5.53 2.99 43.78
N TYR A 129 -5.13 2.20 42.78
CA TYR A 129 -3.92 2.40 41.95
C TYR A 129 -4.20 3.34 40.75
N THR A 130 -5.29 4.13 40.78
CA THR A 130 -5.71 4.96 39.63
C THR A 130 -4.72 6.09 39.43
N ILE A 131 -3.90 5.96 38.39
CA ILE A 131 -2.84 6.92 38.03
C ILE A 131 -3.36 8.12 37.23
N ASP A 132 -4.61 8.05 36.76
CA ASP A 132 -5.22 9.05 35.89
C ASP A 132 -6.70 9.24 36.27
N ALA A 133 -6.97 9.80 37.45
CA ALA A 133 -8.34 10.12 37.89
C ALA A 133 -8.85 11.42 37.26
N GLY A 134 -10.17 11.65 37.32
CA GLY A 134 -10.85 12.84 36.79
C GLY A 134 -11.68 12.57 35.55
N VAL A 135 -12.28 13.65 35.03
CA VAL A 135 -13.12 13.64 33.82
C VAL A 135 -12.25 13.36 32.59
N LYS A 136 -12.69 12.42 31.75
CA LYS A 136 -11.97 11.92 30.57
C LYS A 136 -12.48 12.48 29.26
N GLY A 137 -13.70 13.00 29.25
CA GLY A 137 -14.35 13.59 28.09
C GLY A 137 -15.87 13.48 28.21
N PRO A 138 -16.62 14.06 27.26
CA PRO A 138 -18.08 13.91 27.18
C PRO A 138 -18.52 12.44 27.24
N GLY A 139 -19.53 12.18 28.07
CA GLY A 139 -20.13 10.86 28.26
C GLY A 139 -21.62 10.81 27.96
N LEU A 140 -22.34 11.91 28.21
CA LEU A 140 -23.76 12.05 27.93
C LEU A 140 -24.03 13.41 27.27
N ALA A 141 -24.69 13.42 26.12
CA ALA A 141 -25.08 14.64 25.41
C ALA A 141 -26.43 14.49 24.72
N ILE A 142 -27.07 15.62 24.40
CA ILE A 142 -28.32 15.68 23.64
C ILE A 142 -28.26 16.76 22.56
N ASP A 143 -28.68 16.42 21.34
CA ASP A 143 -29.04 17.38 20.30
C ASP A 143 -30.58 17.51 20.24
N GLU A 144 -31.09 18.67 20.65
CA GLU A 144 -32.53 18.96 20.65
C GLU A 144 -33.10 19.15 19.24
N LYS A 145 -32.25 19.51 18.27
CA LYS A 145 -32.66 19.68 16.86
C LYS A 145 -33.08 18.34 16.25
N THR A 146 -32.27 17.30 16.46
CA THR A 146 -32.49 15.97 15.89
C THR A 146 -33.05 14.97 16.91
N ARG A 147 -33.34 15.41 18.15
CA ARG A 147 -33.84 14.56 19.25
C ARG A 147 -32.93 13.34 19.47
N THR A 148 -31.61 13.58 19.40
CA THR A 148 -30.58 12.54 19.50
C THR A 148 -29.83 12.63 20.81
N VAL A 149 -29.77 11.53 21.57
CA VAL A 149 -28.95 11.37 22.77
C VAL A 149 -27.76 10.48 22.49
N LEU A 150 -26.57 10.92 22.88
CA LEU A 150 -25.36 10.10 22.91
C LEU A 150 -25.07 9.72 24.37
N ALA A 151 -25.03 8.42 24.67
CA ALA A 151 -24.64 7.91 25.97
C ALA A 151 -23.46 6.93 25.82
N ALA A 152 -22.25 7.47 25.95
CA ALA A 152 -21.01 6.72 25.89
C ALA A 152 -20.71 6.02 27.21
N SER A 153 -20.13 4.83 27.15
CA SER A 153 -19.94 3.90 28.27
C SER A 153 -21.26 3.38 28.88
N MET A 154 -22.32 3.35 28.07
CA MET A 154 -23.66 2.84 28.45
C MET A 154 -24.13 1.67 27.55
N GLY A 155 -23.26 1.21 26.64
CA GLY A 155 -23.52 0.06 25.79
C GLY A 155 -23.52 -1.25 26.57
N ARG A 156 -24.55 -2.08 26.37
CA ARG A 156 -24.76 -3.31 27.14
C ARG A 156 -24.39 -4.53 26.32
N TYR A 157 -23.12 -4.94 26.40
CA TYR A 157 -22.62 -6.07 25.61
C TYR A 157 -21.42 -6.80 26.25
N PHE A 158 -20.93 -7.93 25.69
CA PHE A 158 -19.85 -8.92 26.01
C PHE A 158 -18.71 -8.58 27.00
N LYS A 159 -18.58 -7.33 27.46
CA LYS A 159 -17.67 -6.90 28.52
C LYS A 159 -18.28 -5.95 29.56
N ALA A 160 -19.42 -5.34 29.28
CA ALA A 160 -20.28 -4.62 30.21
C ALA A 160 -21.64 -5.34 30.24
N GLU A 161 -21.74 -6.38 31.06
CA GLU A 161 -23.00 -7.11 31.21
C GLU A 161 -24.04 -6.25 31.93
N ASN A 162 -25.33 -6.51 31.68
CA ASN A 162 -26.41 -5.69 32.21
C ASN A 162 -26.40 -5.60 33.75
N ASP A 163 -25.87 -6.60 34.45
CA ASP A 163 -25.76 -6.64 35.91
C ASP A 163 -24.61 -5.78 36.48
N GLN A 164 -23.77 -5.20 35.61
CA GLN A 164 -22.67 -4.31 35.97
C GLN A 164 -23.09 -2.83 35.92
N PHE A 165 -24.24 -2.52 35.33
CA PHE A 165 -24.81 -1.18 35.34
C PHE A 165 -25.64 -0.95 36.59
N THR A 166 -25.60 0.27 37.12
CA THR A 166 -26.33 0.64 38.34
C THR A 166 -27.78 1.00 38.03
N ASP A 167 -28.63 1.04 39.07
CA ASP A 167 -30.01 1.57 38.95
C ASP A 167 -30.00 3.01 38.40
N ALA A 168 -28.99 3.81 38.76
CA ALA A 168 -28.86 5.18 38.27
C ALA A 168 -28.55 5.24 36.77
N ALA A 169 -27.76 4.29 36.24
CA ALA A 169 -27.54 4.16 34.80
C ALA A 169 -28.82 3.75 34.06
N ASP A 170 -29.61 2.84 34.65
CA ASP A 170 -30.92 2.46 34.11
C ASP A 170 -31.87 3.66 34.08
N ASP A 171 -31.91 4.46 35.15
CA ASP A 171 -32.75 5.66 35.26
C ASP A 171 -32.37 6.71 34.20
N VAL A 172 -31.07 6.96 33.95
CA VAL A 172 -30.63 7.87 32.86
C VAL A 172 -31.14 7.40 31.50
N LEU A 173 -31.05 6.10 31.20
CA LEU A 173 -31.52 5.54 29.93
C LEU A 173 -33.05 5.64 29.82
N VAL A 174 -33.78 5.34 30.89
CA VAL A 174 -35.25 5.46 30.95
C VAL A 174 -35.68 6.92 30.77
N ASN A 175 -35.05 7.85 31.47
CA ASN A 175 -35.33 9.27 31.35
C ASN A 175 -35.03 9.78 29.94
N SER A 176 -33.95 9.30 29.30
CA SER A 176 -33.64 9.60 27.89
C SER A 176 -34.78 9.19 26.96
N VAL A 177 -35.26 7.96 27.06
CA VAL A 177 -36.39 7.47 26.24
C VAL A 177 -37.68 8.23 26.54
N GLN A 178 -37.99 8.48 27.82
CA GLN A 178 -39.20 9.20 28.21
C GLN A 178 -39.19 10.66 27.78
N TYR A 179 -38.03 11.31 27.84
CA TYR A 179 -37.87 12.68 27.38
C TYR A 179 -38.02 12.77 25.87
N LEU A 180 -37.36 11.89 25.12
CA LEU A 180 -37.39 11.85 23.67
C LEU A 180 -38.79 11.50 23.10
N GLY A 181 -39.56 10.67 23.81
CA GLY A 181 -40.92 10.31 23.40
C GLY A 181 -42.01 11.37 23.69
N GLN A 182 -41.64 12.54 24.23
CA GLN A 182 -42.55 13.67 24.40
C GLN A 182 -42.51 14.61 23.20
N GLU A 183 -43.63 15.29 22.93
CA GLU A 183 -43.65 16.37 21.93
C GLU A 183 -42.76 17.54 22.42
N PRO A 184 -41.76 17.95 21.64
CA PRO A 184 -40.86 19.05 22.00
C PRO A 184 -41.61 20.39 22.06
N GLN A 185 -41.30 21.21 23.08
CA GLN A 185 -41.92 22.53 23.29
C GLN A 185 -41.34 23.62 22.38
N ALA A 186 -40.15 23.39 21.83
CA ALA A 186 -39.65 24.13 20.68
C ALA A 186 -38.92 23.18 19.73
N THR A 187 -39.06 23.41 18.44
CA THR A 187 -38.33 22.68 17.39
C THR A 187 -37.70 23.66 16.41
N LEU A 188 -36.55 23.31 15.87
CA LEU A 188 -35.92 24.07 14.79
C LEU A 188 -36.64 23.71 13.48
N GLU A 189 -37.61 24.55 13.08
CA GLU A 189 -38.40 24.36 11.86
C GLU A 189 -37.56 24.66 10.61
N ARG A 190 -36.70 25.68 10.71
CA ARG A 190 -35.72 26.01 9.67
C ARG A 190 -34.36 26.27 10.31
N ALA A 191 -33.40 25.43 9.97
CA ALA A 191 -32.01 25.64 10.37
C ALA A 191 -31.35 26.78 9.58
N PRO A 192 -30.33 27.45 10.16
CA PRO A 192 -29.45 28.31 9.41
C PRO A 192 -28.85 27.59 8.19
N PRO A 193 -28.62 28.31 7.07
CA PRO A 193 -27.88 27.75 5.95
C PRO A 193 -26.43 27.44 6.37
N ASP A 194 -25.78 26.48 5.70
CA ASP A 194 -24.37 26.16 5.98
C ASP A 194 -23.41 27.31 5.63
N ARG A 195 -23.81 28.18 4.68
CA ARG A 195 -23.05 29.35 4.23
C ARG A 195 -23.93 30.55 3.87
N VAL A 196 -23.46 31.75 4.16
CA VAL A 196 -23.98 33.03 3.62
C VAL A 196 -22.84 33.94 3.15
N ASP A 197 -23.16 34.93 2.30
CA ASP A 197 -22.23 36.03 1.99
C ASP A 197 -22.18 37.02 3.18
N PRO A 198 -21.11 37.81 3.36
CA PRO A 198 -21.13 38.93 4.29
C PRO A 198 -22.31 39.88 4.02
N ASP A 199 -22.84 40.50 5.07
CA ASP A 199 -24.08 41.30 5.07
C ASP A 199 -25.39 40.52 4.80
N GLU A 200 -25.35 39.20 4.56
CA GLU A 200 -26.56 38.36 4.51
C GLU A 200 -26.94 37.83 5.91
N SER A 201 -28.24 37.66 6.13
CA SER A 201 -28.78 37.20 7.41
C SER A 201 -28.68 35.68 7.56
N VAL A 202 -28.09 35.24 8.67
CA VAL A 202 -28.10 33.85 9.14
C VAL A 202 -29.37 33.65 9.97
N GLU A 203 -30.38 33.01 9.39
CA GLU A 203 -31.72 32.86 9.98
C GLU A 203 -31.98 31.44 10.51
N ALA A 204 -32.44 31.36 11.76
CA ALA A 204 -33.04 30.16 12.35
C ALA A 204 -34.51 30.43 12.69
N THR A 205 -35.42 29.55 12.26
CA THR A 205 -36.84 29.61 12.63
C THR A 205 -37.17 28.50 13.61
N PHE A 206 -37.76 28.87 14.74
CA PHE A 206 -38.22 27.95 15.77
C PHE A 206 -39.74 27.89 15.76
N GLU A 207 -40.32 26.70 15.73
CA GLU A 207 -41.73 26.49 16.07
C GLU A 207 -41.80 26.28 17.59
N VAL A 208 -42.51 27.15 18.31
CA VAL A 208 -42.61 27.14 19.77
C VAL A 208 -44.06 26.94 20.26
N SER A 209 -44.21 26.33 21.43
CA SER A 209 -45.47 26.24 22.17
C SER A 209 -45.32 26.86 23.56
N ASP A 210 -46.29 27.67 23.97
CA ASP A 210 -46.32 28.32 25.29
C ASP A 210 -45.02 29.09 25.66
N LEU A 211 -44.36 29.74 24.69
CA LEU A 211 -43.12 30.50 24.90
C LEU A 211 -43.33 31.68 25.86
N GLU A 212 -42.58 31.71 26.96
CA GLU A 212 -42.56 32.81 27.93
C GLU A 212 -41.36 33.75 27.67
N SER A 213 -40.17 33.18 27.46
CA SER A 213 -38.96 33.97 27.24
C SER A 213 -37.96 33.26 26.33
N LEU A 214 -37.15 34.04 25.61
CA LEU A 214 -36.01 33.52 24.85
C LEU A 214 -34.76 34.38 25.06
N SER A 215 -33.59 33.74 25.11
CA SER A 215 -32.29 34.41 25.05
C SER A 215 -31.39 33.72 24.03
N VAL A 216 -30.55 34.49 23.35
CA VAL A 216 -29.63 34.01 22.33
C VAL A 216 -28.21 34.41 22.72
N ALA A 217 -27.31 33.43 22.73
CA ALA A 217 -25.89 33.61 22.96
C ALA A 217 -25.10 33.12 21.74
N VAL A 218 -23.92 33.69 21.52
CA VAL A 218 -22.95 33.14 20.56
C VAL A 218 -22.40 31.83 21.16
N ALA A 219 -22.50 30.74 20.41
CA ALA A 219 -21.98 29.44 20.86
C ALA A 219 -20.45 29.41 20.79
N GLU A 220 -19.83 28.63 21.67
CA GLU A 220 -18.36 28.52 21.81
C GLU A 220 -17.63 28.08 20.53
N ARG A 221 -18.34 27.48 19.58
CA ARG A 221 -17.81 27.03 18.28
C ARG A 221 -17.79 28.11 17.20
N SER A 222 -18.19 29.34 17.52
CA SER A 222 -18.15 30.48 16.59
C SER A 222 -16.76 31.10 16.58
N THR A 223 -16.29 31.58 15.43
CA THR A 223 -15.08 32.43 15.35
C THR A 223 -15.41 33.90 15.54
N LEU A 224 -16.61 34.32 15.14
CA LEU A 224 -17.11 35.68 15.37
C LEU A 224 -17.67 35.82 16.79
N SER A 225 -17.37 36.95 17.41
CA SER A 225 -17.83 37.35 18.73
C SER A 225 -19.12 38.17 18.67
N ALA A 226 -19.80 38.32 19.81
CA ALA A 226 -21.05 39.09 19.89
C ALA A 226 -20.91 40.57 19.47
N ASP A 227 -19.70 41.15 19.54
CA ASP A 227 -19.44 42.53 19.14
C ASP A 227 -19.33 42.69 17.60
N GLU A 228 -19.13 41.60 16.87
CA GLU A 228 -19.01 41.51 15.41
C GLU A 228 -20.33 41.11 14.74
N LEU A 229 -21.39 40.92 15.52
CA LEU A 229 -22.67 40.40 15.06
C LEU A 229 -23.82 41.33 15.45
N THR A 230 -24.80 41.46 14.56
CA THR A 230 -26.08 42.12 14.88
C THR A 230 -27.18 41.08 15.01
N LEU A 231 -27.70 40.91 16.23
CA LEU A 231 -28.80 39.99 16.54
C LEU A 231 -30.16 40.67 16.38
N SER A 232 -31.11 39.96 15.78
CA SER A 232 -32.53 40.31 15.79
C SER A 232 -33.42 39.11 16.08
N VAL A 233 -34.53 39.39 16.78
CA VAL A 233 -35.61 38.42 17.06
C VAL A 233 -36.89 38.97 16.45
N ASP A 234 -37.51 38.23 15.54
CA ASP A 234 -38.62 38.67 14.69
C ASP A 234 -38.38 40.03 13.98
N GLY A 235 -37.13 40.29 13.61
CA GLY A 235 -36.70 41.52 12.97
C GLY A 235 -36.54 42.73 13.91
N GLU A 236 -36.72 42.57 15.21
CA GLU A 236 -36.36 43.58 16.21
C GLU A 236 -34.94 43.33 16.72
N THR A 237 -34.06 44.34 16.62
CA THR A 237 -32.68 44.24 17.12
C THR A 237 -32.65 44.13 18.65
N VAL A 238 -31.95 43.11 19.16
CA VAL A 238 -31.80 42.82 20.59
C VAL A 238 -30.34 42.54 20.94
N GLY A 239 -29.96 42.63 22.22
CA GLY A 239 -28.61 42.26 22.65
C GLY A 239 -28.45 40.75 22.80
N PHE A 240 -27.23 40.24 22.57
CA PHE A 240 -26.87 38.88 23.00
C PHE A 240 -26.98 38.75 24.52
N ASP A 241 -27.33 37.55 24.99
CA ASP A 241 -27.62 37.23 26.41
C ASP A 241 -28.76 38.05 27.04
N GLU A 242 -29.48 38.86 26.27
CA GLU A 242 -30.67 39.59 26.73
C GLU A 242 -31.90 38.68 26.65
N THR A 243 -32.69 38.66 27.72
CA THR A 243 -33.97 37.95 27.74
C THR A 243 -35.04 38.77 27.00
N VAL A 244 -35.59 38.19 25.94
CA VAL A 244 -36.77 38.69 25.22
C VAL A 244 -38.00 38.02 25.81
N GLU A 245 -38.89 38.83 26.38
CA GLU A 245 -40.11 38.38 27.07
C GLU A 245 -41.31 38.35 26.11
N PHE A 246 -42.16 37.33 26.23
CA PHE A 246 -43.38 37.14 25.45
C PHE A 246 -44.60 36.98 26.36
N ASP A 247 -45.75 37.50 25.95
CA ASP A 247 -47.03 37.30 26.65
C ASP A 247 -47.65 35.92 26.30
N GLU A 248 -46.93 34.82 26.58
CA GLU A 248 -47.26 33.42 26.20
C GLU A 248 -47.52 33.25 24.68
N ARG A 249 -46.54 32.73 23.93
CA ARG A 249 -46.60 32.63 22.46
C ARG A 249 -46.57 31.21 21.92
N ASP A 250 -47.47 30.95 20.97
CA ASP A 250 -47.44 29.78 20.08
C ASP A 250 -47.07 30.19 18.64
N GLY A 251 -46.38 29.30 17.92
CA GLY A 251 -46.04 29.42 16.49
C GLY A 251 -44.57 29.77 16.23
N GLU A 252 -44.29 30.32 15.04
CA GLU A 252 -42.92 30.61 14.61
C GLU A 252 -42.29 31.81 15.36
N VAL A 253 -41.02 31.68 15.72
CA VAL A 253 -40.12 32.76 16.16
C VAL A 253 -38.85 32.70 15.32
N THR A 254 -38.46 33.83 14.72
CA THR A 254 -37.24 33.92 13.91
C THR A 254 -36.11 34.56 14.70
N VAL A 255 -34.97 33.88 14.77
CA VAL A 255 -33.70 34.42 15.25
C VAL A 255 -32.81 34.65 14.05
N ALA A 256 -32.30 35.87 13.89
CA ALA A 256 -31.47 36.25 12.76
C ALA A 256 -30.21 36.98 13.23
N VAL A 257 -29.06 36.62 12.67
CA VAL A 257 -27.80 37.33 12.91
C VAL A 257 -27.16 37.76 11.59
N GLU A 258 -26.68 39.00 11.55
CA GLU A 258 -25.94 39.56 10.42
C GLU A 258 -24.48 39.82 10.85
N ALA A 259 -23.54 39.46 9.97
CA ALA A 259 -22.10 39.69 10.11
C ALA A 259 -21.60 40.46 8.88
N ASP A 260 -20.77 41.48 9.08
CA ASP A 260 -20.17 42.29 8.00
C ASP A 260 -18.75 41.83 7.61
N GLU A 261 -18.17 40.92 8.38
CA GLU A 261 -16.84 40.33 8.14
C GLU A 261 -16.93 38.80 8.04
N ALA A 262 -15.90 38.18 7.46
CA ALA A 262 -15.87 36.73 7.27
C ALA A 262 -15.63 35.99 8.58
N GLY A 263 -16.24 34.82 8.74
CA GLY A 263 -16.09 34.00 9.93
C GLY A 263 -17.13 32.89 10.03
N ALA A 264 -17.23 32.26 11.18
CA ALA A 264 -18.15 31.17 11.47
C ALA A 264 -19.04 31.55 12.65
N VAL A 265 -20.35 31.34 12.50
CA VAL A 265 -21.36 31.68 13.52
C VAL A 265 -22.17 30.45 13.87
N ALA A 266 -22.25 30.15 15.17
CA ALA A 266 -23.21 29.22 15.73
C ALA A 266 -23.92 29.89 16.90
N LEU A 267 -25.22 29.65 17.00
CA LEU A 267 -26.09 30.25 18.02
C LEU A 267 -26.53 29.21 19.04
N LYS A 268 -26.52 29.63 20.31
CA LYS A 268 -27.16 28.95 21.43
C LYS A 268 -28.43 29.70 21.79
N THR A 269 -29.58 29.11 21.50
CA THR A 269 -30.89 29.67 21.84
C THR A 269 -31.45 28.95 23.05
N THR A 270 -31.71 29.67 24.13
CA THR A 270 -32.36 29.15 25.34
C THR A 270 -33.81 29.63 25.37
N VAL A 271 -34.74 28.68 25.42
CA VAL A 271 -36.19 28.86 25.34
C VAL A 271 -36.81 28.45 26.67
N GLU A 272 -37.57 29.36 27.28
CA GLU A 272 -38.39 29.09 28.47
C GLU A 272 -39.86 29.04 28.05
N THR A 273 -40.54 27.94 28.38
CA THR A 273 -41.96 27.74 28.09
C THR A 273 -42.76 27.50 29.35
N ALA A 274 -44.04 27.87 29.32
CA ALA A 274 -44.91 27.80 30.49
C ALA A 274 -45.10 26.34 30.93
N GLY A 275 -44.65 26.03 32.15
CA GLY A 275 -44.81 24.69 32.75
C GLY A 275 -43.65 23.71 32.49
N ALA A 276 -42.61 24.12 31.77
CA ALA A 276 -41.35 23.37 31.73
C ALA A 276 -40.55 23.58 33.04
N GLU A 277 -40.03 22.50 33.63
CA GLU A 277 -39.18 22.61 34.84
C GLU A 277 -37.75 23.08 34.50
N HIS A 278 -37.31 22.87 33.26
CA HIS A 278 -35.98 23.22 32.77
C HIS A 278 -36.09 23.95 31.43
N PRO A 279 -35.26 24.99 31.19
CA PRO A 279 -35.23 25.66 29.90
C PRO A 279 -34.67 24.73 28.82
N LEU A 280 -35.23 24.80 27.62
CA LEU A 280 -34.74 24.09 26.45
C LEU A 280 -33.57 24.87 25.84
N THR A 281 -32.47 24.20 25.53
CA THR A 281 -31.32 24.82 24.85
C THR A 281 -31.11 24.18 23.49
N VAL A 282 -31.31 24.96 22.43
CA VAL A 282 -31.03 24.53 21.06
C VAL A 282 -29.71 25.14 20.61
N LEU A 283 -28.80 24.30 20.13
CA LEU A 283 -27.56 24.70 19.48
C LEU A 283 -27.73 24.56 17.97
N THR A 284 -27.50 25.64 17.24
CA THR A 284 -27.46 25.59 15.77
C THR A 284 -26.12 24.99 15.29
N GLY A 285 -26.11 24.51 14.04
CA GLY A 285 -24.87 24.23 13.34
C GLY A 285 -24.07 25.51 13.11
N THR A 286 -22.81 25.36 12.69
CA THR A 286 -21.99 26.51 12.29
C THR A 286 -22.38 26.93 10.87
N THR A 287 -22.74 28.20 10.72
CA THR A 287 -22.87 28.85 9.40
C THR A 287 -21.58 29.60 9.09
N ALA A 288 -20.97 29.31 7.94
CA ALA A 288 -19.82 30.05 7.46
C ALA A 288 -20.25 31.32 6.71
N VAL A 289 -19.62 32.45 7.03
CA VAL A 289 -19.83 33.76 6.40
C VAL A 289 -18.59 34.09 5.59
N TYR A 290 -18.67 33.98 4.26
CA TYR A 290 -17.60 34.37 3.32
C TYR A 290 -18.11 34.26 1.89
N GLU A 291 -17.58 35.03 0.95
CA GLU A 291 -17.84 34.81 -0.48
C GLU A 291 -16.90 33.72 -1.02
N PRO A 292 -17.37 32.63 -1.65
CA PRO A 292 -16.48 31.59 -2.16
C PRO A 292 -15.69 32.08 -3.38
N PRO A 293 -14.41 31.67 -3.52
CA PRO A 293 -13.66 30.76 -2.63
C PRO A 293 -13.21 31.44 -1.33
N LEU A 294 -13.08 30.68 -0.24
CA LEU A 294 -12.49 31.17 1.02
C LEU A 294 -11.00 31.47 0.80
N VAL A 295 -10.52 32.65 1.15
CA VAL A 295 -9.12 33.07 0.95
C VAL A 295 -8.42 33.30 2.28
N VAL A 296 -7.50 32.41 2.65
CA VAL A 296 -6.62 32.60 3.81
C VAL A 296 -5.61 33.71 3.52
N GLY A 297 -5.50 34.67 4.43
CA GLY A 297 -4.71 35.90 4.32
C GLY A 297 -5.49 37.11 3.77
N GLU A 298 -6.71 36.90 3.27
CA GLU A 298 -7.62 37.99 2.85
C GLU A 298 -8.94 37.98 3.61
N ASP A 299 -9.63 36.83 3.68
CA ASP A 299 -10.89 36.66 4.41
C ASP A 299 -10.66 36.30 5.88
N VAL A 300 -9.67 35.44 6.15
CA VAL A 300 -9.29 34.98 7.49
C VAL A 300 -7.79 35.07 7.69
N ASP A 301 -7.33 35.31 8.91
CA ASP A 301 -5.91 35.60 9.18
C ASP A 301 -5.05 34.33 9.25
N GLY A 302 -5.65 33.16 9.49
CA GLY A 302 -4.91 31.92 9.72
C GLY A 302 -5.68 30.63 9.47
N LEU A 303 -4.96 29.51 9.58
CA LEU A 303 -5.47 28.17 9.28
C LEU A 303 -6.56 27.71 10.27
N ASP A 304 -6.48 28.12 11.53
CA ASP A 304 -7.47 27.75 12.56
C ASP A 304 -8.85 28.34 12.27
N GLU A 305 -8.92 29.59 11.80
CA GLU A 305 -10.17 30.23 11.36
C GLU A 305 -10.70 29.56 10.09
N ALA A 306 -9.81 29.20 9.15
CA ALA A 306 -10.20 28.46 7.96
C ALA A 306 -10.81 27.09 8.29
N ASN A 307 -10.22 26.34 9.24
CA ASN A 307 -10.75 25.05 9.71
C ASN A 307 -12.20 25.15 10.18
N ALA A 308 -12.56 26.24 10.86
CA ALA A 308 -13.91 26.45 11.39
C ALA A 308 -14.96 26.75 10.30
N MET A 309 -14.53 27.07 9.08
CA MET A 309 -15.36 27.50 7.96
C MET A 309 -15.38 26.52 6.78
N LEU A 310 -14.67 25.39 6.90
CA LEU A 310 -14.67 24.34 5.88
C LEU A 310 -16.06 23.73 5.72
N LEU A 311 -16.48 23.59 4.48
CA LEU A 311 -17.74 22.96 4.09
C LEU A 311 -17.47 21.85 3.07
N PRO A 312 -18.37 20.86 2.93
CA PRO A 312 -18.29 19.89 1.85
C PRO A 312 -18.17 20.57 0.48
N GLY A 313 -17.19 20.17 -0.32
CA GLY A 313 -16.96 20.76 -1.65
C GLY A 313 -16.36 22.18 -1.66
N ALA A 314 -15.95 22.71 -0.51
CA ALA A 314 -15.40 24.07 -0.44
C ALA A 314 -14.09 24.20 -1.23
N THR A 315 -13.87 25.39 -1.79
CA THR A 315 -12.56 25.77 -2.35
C THR A 315 -11.92 26.79 -1.41
N VAL A 316 -10.71 26.46 -0.93
CA VAL A 316 -9.87 27.31 -0.10
C VAL A 316 -8.64 27.72 -0.89
N HIS A 317 -8.46 29.03 -1.06
CA HIS A 317 -7.23 29.60 -1.58
C HIS A 317 -6.35 30.12 -0.45
N VAL A 318 -5.03 29.93 -0.57
CA VAL A 318 -4.07 30.51 0.37
C VAL A 318 -3.30 31.61 -0.33
N ALA A 319 -3.45 32.85 0.13
CA ALA A 319 -2.76 34.01 -0.41
C ALA A 319 -1.28 34.03 0.01
N ASN A 320 -0.45 34.86 -0.64
CA ASN A 320 0.96 35.00 -0.30
C ASN A 320 1.17 35.34 1.17
N GLY A 321 1.89 34.49 1.88
CA GLY A 321 2.17 34.65 3.30
C GLY A 321 2.77 33.39 3.90
N THR A 322 3.09 33.49 5.18
CA THR A 322 3.53 32.37 6.01
C THR A 322 2.49 32.15 7.10
N TYR A 323 1.90 30.96 7.15
CA TYR A 323 0.79 30.64 8.06
C TYR A 323 1.20 29.52 9.00
N LYS A 324 1.32 29.85 10.29
CA LYS A 324 1.63 28.89 11.36
C LYS A 324 0.34 28.24 11.84
N GLY A 325 0.31 26.91 11.94
CA GLY A 325 -0.83 26.17 12.47
C GLY A 325 -0.95 24.78 11.84
N GLN A 326 -2.14 24.20 11.97
CA GLN A 326 -2.50 22.96 11.30
C GLN A 326 -3.79 23.21 10.50
N LEU A 327 -3.83 22.79 9.25
CA LEU A 327 -5.08 22.72 8.49
C LEU A 327 -5.59 21.28 8.49
N ILE A 328 -6.81 21.07 8.97
CA ILE A 328 -7.46 19.75 9.03
C ILE A 328 -8.62 19.75 8.05
N VAL A 329 -8.46 19.03 6.95
CA VAL A 329 -9.51 18.83 5.95
C VAL A 329 -10.40 17.68 6.40
N ASP A 330 -11.36 18.02 7.26
CA ASP A 330 -12.35 17.11 7.83
C ASP A 330 -13.71 17.11 7.10
N GLN A 331 -13.77 17.76 5.93
CA GLN A 331 -14.94 17.80 5.04
C GLN A 331 -14.61 17.14 3.69
N PRO A 332 -15.57 16.40 3.08
CA PRO A 332 -15.34 15.74 1.80
C PRO A 332 -15.35 16.73 0.63
N GLY A 333 -14.64 16.39 -0.44
CA GLY A 333 -14.67 17.16 -1.70
C GLY A 333 -13.94 18.51 -1.67
N VAL A 334 -13.20 18.82 -0.60
CA VAL A 334 -12.54 20.12 -0.44
C VAL A 334 -11.37 20.26 -1.42
N THR A 335 -11.25 21.43 -2.04
CA THR A 335 -10.07 21.83 -2.82
C THR A 335 -9.28 22.88 -2.05
N LEU A 336 -8.05 22.57 -1.69
CA LEU A 336 -7.08 23.49 -1.10
C LEU A 336 -6.03 23.83 -2.14
N ALA A 337 -5.86 25.12 -2.46
CA ALA A 337 -4.90 25.55 -3.45
C ALA A 337 -4.21 26.86 -3.10
N ALA A 338 -3.02 27.11 -3.63
CA ALA A 338 -2.49 28.48 -3.64
C ALA A 338 -3.41 29.42 -4.43
N ALA A 339 -3.56 30.66 -3.96
CA ALA A 339 -4.24 31.68 -4.73
C ALA A 339 -3.50 31.93 -6.07
N PRO A 340 -4.19 32.34 -7.15
CA PRO A 340 -3.55 32.54 -8.45
C PRO A 340 -2.30 33.44 -8.40
N GLY A 341 -1.12 32.86 -8.65
CA GLY A 341 0.17 33.57 -8.61
C GLY A 341 0.73 33.83 -7.21
N ALA A 342 0.16 33.18 -6.20
CA ALA A 342 0.72 33.10 -4.85
C ALA A 342 1.64 31.88 -4.71
N ASP A 343 2.51 31.95 -3.71
CA ASP A 343 3.47 30.94 -3.28
C ASP A 343 3.43 30.93 -1.73
N PRO A 344 2.34 30.38 -1.14
CA PRO A 344 2.12 30.41 0.30
C PRO A 344 2.94 29.34 1.01
N VAL A 345 3.46 29.70 2.19
CA VAL A 345 4.21 28.78 3.05
C VAL A 345 3.36 28.44 4.28
N LEU A 346 3.14 27.15 4.51
CA LEU A 346 2.51 26.62 5.72
C LEU A 346 3.58 26.09 6.66
N GLU A 347 3.47 26.44 7.94
CA GLU A 347 4.45 26.06 8.96
C GLU A 347 3.75 25.44 10.18
N PRO A 348 4.42 24.54 10.92
CA PRO A 348 3.89 24.00 12.16
C PRO A 348 3.52 25.10 13.17
N GLY A 349 2.43 24.87 13.90
CA GLY A 349 2.05 25.71 15.02
C GLY A 349 3.13 25.76 16.13
N LYS A 350 3.17 26.88 16.86
CA LYS A 350 4.08 27.04 18.01
C LYS A 350 3.85 26.05 19.14
N ASP A 351 2.67 25.44 19.18
CA ASP A 351 2.27 24.43 20.16
C ASP A 351 2.09 23.04 19.53
N ALA A 352 2.55 22.87 18.26
CA ALA A 352 2.45 21.59 17.54
C ALA A 352 3.07 20.45 18.36
N LYS A 353 2.29 19.39 18.55
CA LYS A 353 2.69 18.20 19.29
C LYS A 353 3.49 17.27 18.39
N GLN A 354 4.24 16.39 19.05
CA GLN A 354 4.83 15.22 18.39
C GLN A 354 3.75 14.49 17.58
N TRP A 355 4.06 14.15 16.34
CA TRP A 355 3.24 13.42 15.37
C TRP A 355 2.09 14.22 14.74
N GLU A 356 2.10 15.55 14.85
CA GLU A 356 1.14 16.39 14.13
C GLU A 356 1.65 16.74 12.73
N ALA A 357 0.72 16.74 11.77
CA ALA A 357 0.95 17.19 10.41
C ALA A 357 0.63 18.68 10.24
N VAL A 358 1.29 19.39 9.32
CA VAL A 358 0.86 20.75 8.95
C VAL A 358 -0.45 20.70 8.17
N LEU A 359 -0.59 19.74 7.26
CA LEU A 359 -1.83 19.45 6.55
C LEU A 359 -2.30 18.03 6.87
N ARG A 360 -3.51 17.89 7.41
CA ARG A 360 -4.14 16.60 7.65
C ARG A 360 -5.39 16.45 6.79
N ILE A 361 -5.51 15.32 6.11
CA ILE A 361 -6.67 14.96 5.28
C ILE A 361 -7.39 13.80 5.96
N GLU A 362 -8.67 14.00 6.31
CA GLU A 362 -9.49 13.01 7.02
C GLU A 362 -10.73 12.53 6.24
N GLN A 363 -10.97 13.09 5.04
CA GLN A 363 -12.17 12.84 4.22
C GLN A 363 -11.85 12.59 2.75
N PRO A 364 -12.78 11.97 1.99
CA PRO A 364 -12.56 11.63 0.59
C PRO A 364 -12.75 12.81 -0.36
N GLY A 365 -12.23 12.67 -1.58
CA GLY A 365 -12.40 13.63 -2.67
C GLY A 365 -11.63 14.94 -2.49
N VAL A 366 -10.58 14.93 -1.66
CA VAL A 366 -9.80 16.14 -1.36
C VAL A 366 -8.75 16.40 -2.44
N THR A 367 -8.61 17.65 -2.85
CA THR A 367 -7.55 18.10 -3.77
C THR A 367 -6.64 19.11 -3.07
N VAL A 368 -5.32 18.91 -3.16
CA VAL A 368 -4.27 19.82 -2.68
C VAL A 368 -3.41 20.26 -3.86
N ASP A 369 -3.22 21.56 -4.05
CA ASP A 369 -2.56 22.13 -5.23
C ASP A 369 -1.66 23.34 -4.93
N GLY A 370 -0.37 23.25 -5.27
CA GLY A 370 0.48 24.44 -5.37
C GLY A 370 0.93 25.06 -4.04
N LEU A 371 1.04 24.28 -2.96
CA LEU A 371 1.41 24.77 -1.63
C LEU A 371 2.86 24.45 -1.28
N THR A 372 3.48 25.29 -0.45
CA THR A 372 4.75 24.98 0.21
C THR A 372 4.51 24.71 1.69
N ILE A 373 5.10 23.64 2.22
CA ILE A 373 5.14 23.30 3.64
C ILE A 373 6.59 23.33 4.10
N ASP A 374 6.89 24.13 5.12
CA ASP A 374 8.24 24.27 5.68
C ASP A 374 8.17 24.09 7.21
N HIS A 375 9.06 23.26 7.75
CA HIS A 375 9.08 22.95 9.18
C HIS A 375 10.06 23.82 10.00
N GLU A 376 10.95 24.58 9.35
CA GLU A 376 12.04 25.34 9.99
C GLU A 376 12.75 24.54 11.11
N ALA A 377 13.56 23.54 10.74
CA ALA A 377 14.21 22.58 11.65
C ALA A 377 14.98 23.23 12.82
N GLU A 378 15.55 24.44 12.65
CA GLU A 378 16.21 25.19 13.73
C GLU A 378 15.23 25.59 14.85
N GLU A 379 13.98 25.98 14.53
CA GLU A 379 12.97 26.31 15.54
C GLU A 379 12.46 25.03 16.27
N LEU A 380 12.39 23.89 15.58
CA LEU A 380 11.96 22.61 16.16
C LEU A 380 13.04 21.97 17.05
N ALA A 381 14.31 22.05 16.66
CA ALA A 381 15.43 21.55 17.45
C ALA A 381 15.56 22.27 18.81
N ASP A 382 15.28 23.58 18.86
CA ASP A 382 15.24 24.37 20.09
C ASP A 382 14.11 23.92 21.07
N ARG A 383 13.11 23.18 20.57
CA ARG A 383 11.99 22.64 21.36
C ARG A 383 12.27 21.26 21.96
N GLY A 384 13.42 20.65 21.64
CA GLY A 384 13.82 19.33 22.14
C GLY A 384 13.05 18.15 21.52
N SER A 385 12.37 18.39 20.40
CA SER A 385 11.71 17.36 19.58
C SER A 385 12.67 16.87 18.50
N ASN A 386 12.56 15.59 18.10
CA ASN A 386 13.30 15.09 16.95
C ASN A 386 12.56 15.47 15.66
N ILE A 387 13.28 15.82 14.60
CA ILE A 387 12.64 16.18 13.31
C ILE A 387 11.74 15.05 12.79
N GLY A 388 12.14 13.78 13.03
CA GLY A 388 11.41 12.56 12.68
C GLY A 388 10.04 12.39 13.35
N ASP A 389 9.62 13.34 14.17
CA ASP A 389 8.34 13.35 14.87
C ASP A 389 7.25 14.18 14.17
N TYR A 390 7.50 14.84 13.03
CA TYR A 390 6.52 15.73 12.39
C TYR A 390 6.24 15.35 10.93
N TYR A 391 5.01 15.60 10.49
CA TYR A 391 4.54 15.27 9.14
C TYR A 391 4.30 16.53 8.29
N GLY A 392 4.69 16.51 7.01
CA GLY A 392 4.24 17.51 6.05
C GLY A 392 2.74 17.38 5.81
N ILE A 393 2.37 16.27 5.15
CA ILE A 393 0.99 15.88 4.87
C ILE A 393 0.71 14.52 5.50
N GLU A 394 -0.42 14.40 6.21
CA GLU A 394 -0.92 13.13 6.75
C GLU A 394 -2.29 12.80 6.17
N LEU A 395 -2.44 11.60 5.61
CA LEU A 395 -3.73 11.01 5.22
C LEU A 395 -4.16 10.02 6.29
N ARG A 396 -5.38 10.21 6.81
CA ARG A 396 -5.91 9.43 7.92
C ARG A 396 -7.40 9.19 7.76
N GLY A 397 -7.93 8.04 8.19
CA GLY A 397 -9.37 7.80 8.07
C GLY A 397 -9.76 7.43 6.65
N ASN A 398 -10.89 7.95 6.17
CA ASN A 398 -11.38 7.69 4.81
C ASN A 398 -10.90 8.78 3.87
N THR A 399 -9.86 8.51 3.07
CA THR A 399 -9.22 9.52 2.19
C THR A 399 -9.24 9.08 0.72
N ARG A 400 -10.28 8.35 0.31
CA ARG A 400 -10.43 7.91 -1.08
C ARG A 400 -10.48 9.08 -2.06
N GLU A 401 -10.08 8.86 -3.30
CA GLU A 401 -10.17 9.86 -4.39
C GLU A 401 -9.40 11.16 -4.06
N THR A 402 -8.32 11.07 -3.28
CA THR A 402 -7.49 12.23 -2.91
C THR A 402 -6.47 12.54 -4.00
N THR A 403 -6.30 13.81 -4.33
CA THR A 403 -5.26 14.30 -5.26
C THR A 403 -4.34 15.28 -4.55
N ILE A 404 -3.03 15.02 -4.54
CA ILE A 404 -2.00 15.96 -4.10
C ILE A 404 -1.12 16.29 -5.30
N ARG A 405 -1.04 17.56 -5.68
CA ARG A 405 -0.20 17.96 -6.80
C ARG A 405 0.52 19.28 -6.63
N ASP A 406 1.68 19.38 -7.27
CA ASP A 406 2.46 20.62 -7.32
C ASP A 406 2.80 21.16 -5.91
N VAL A 407 3.06 20.27 -4.95
CA VAL A 407 3.36 20.62 -3.55
C VAL A 407 4.85 20.49 -3.25
N GLU A 408 5.40 21.44 -2.50
CA GLU A 408 6.78 21.38 -2.00
C GLU A 408 6.79 21.22 -0.47
N ILE A 409 7.58 20.28 0.06
CA ILE A 409 7.69 19.99 1.49
C ILE A 409 9.16 19.99 1.89
N TYR A 410 9.53 20.84 2.85
CA TYR A 410 10.89 21.00 3.34
C TYR A 410 10.99 20.69 4.84
N GLU A 411 12.08 20.02 5.21
CA GLU A 411 12.50 19.80 6.61
C GLU A 411 11.46 19.07 7.50
N ALA A 412 10.49 18.36 6.89
CA ALA A 412 9.56 17.50 7.62
C ALA A 412 10.23 16.19 8.07
N GLY A 413 9.81 15.63 9.21
CA GLY A 413 10.26 14.29 9.64
C GLY A 413 9.87 13.22 8.62
N THR A 414 8.60 13.21 8.26
CA THR A 414 8.09 12.48 7.11
C THR A 414 7.36 13.47 6.21
N GLY A 415 7.76 13.58 4.94
CA GLY A 415 7.12 14.49 3.99
C GLY A 415 5.64 14.17 3.82
N ILE A 416 5.34 12.96 3.34
CA ILE A 416 3.96 12.48 3.19
C ILE A 416 3.77 11.15 3.93
N ALA A 417 2.77 11.09 4.80
CA ALA A 417 2.38 9.88 5.51
C ALA A 417 0.98 9.41 5.08
N LEU A 418 0.93 8.26 4.40
CA LEU A 418 -0.28 7.47 4.21
C LEU A 418 -0.26 6.35 5.26
N ALA A 419 -0.35 6.74 6.53
CA ALA A 419 -0.11 5.87 7.67
C ALA A 419 -0.87 6.38 8.90
N ASN A 420 -1.26 5.48 9.80
CA ASN A 420 -1.69 5.90 11.13
C ASN A 420 -0.44 6.14 12.00
N SER A 421 -0.07 7.40 12.15
CA SER A 421 1.07 7.83 12.96
C SER A 421 0.90 7.61 14.47
N ASN A 422 -0.34 7.41 14.94
CA ASN A 422 -0.67 7.39 16.36
C ASN A 422 -1.40 6.10 16.73
N PHE A 423 -0.62 5.06 17.08
CA PHE A 423 -1.08 3.72 17.50
C PHE A 423 -2.17 3.71 18.60
N ARG A 424 -2.39 4.84 19.29
CA ARG A 424 -3.35 4.98 20.39
C ARG A 424 -4.77 5.29 19.95
N GLU A 425 -4.96 5.73 18.71
CA GLU A 425 -6.25 6.32 18.29
C GLU A 425 -7.08 5.39 17.38
N GLY A 426 -6.60 4.17 17.08
CA GLY A 426 -7.42 3.11 16.48
C GLY A 426 -8.07 3.44 15.12
N LEU A 427 -7.57 4.47 14.42
CA LEU A 427 -8.10 4.93 13.14
C LEU A 427 -7.48 4.11 11.99
N PHE A 428 -8.36 3.60 11.14
CA PHE A 428 -8.04 2.90 9.90
C PHE A 428 -7.73 3.93 8.80
N VAL A 429 -6.77 3.66 7.92
CA VAL A 429 -6.55 4.46 6.71
C VAL A 429 -7.16 3.73 5.51
N ASP A 430 -8.07 4.38 4.79
CA ASP A 430 -8.67 3.92 3.53
C ASP A 430 -8.32 4.90 2.41
N ALA A 431 -7.12 4.72 1.86
CA ALA A 431 -6.59 5.53 0.77
C ALA A 431 -6.72 4.73 -0.54
N ARG A 432 -7.92 4.80 -1.15
CA ARG A 432 -8.13 4.26 -2.51
C ARG A 432 -8.10 5.35 -3.56
N ASP A 433 -7.66 5.01 -4.76
CA ASP A 433 -7.71 5.90 -5.93
C ASP A 433 -7.06 7.26 -5.63
N THR A 434 -5.93 7.23 -4.94
CA THR A 434 -5.19 8.42 -4.51
C THR A 434 -4.10 8.73 -5.54
N THR A 435 -3.97 10.00 -5.94
CA THR A 435 -2.95 10.45 -6.89
C THR A 435 -2.03 11.47 -6.22
N ILE A 436 -0.72 11.23 -6.29
CA ILE A 436 0.33 12.15 -5.83
C ILE A 436 1.23 12.44 -7.03
N THR A 437 1.32 13.71 -7.44
CA THR A 437 2.05 14.07 -8.68
C THR A 437 2.73 15.42 -8.63
N GLY A 438 3.92 15.58 -9.19
CA GLY A 438 4.61 16.88 -9.19
C GLY A 438 4.99 17.35 -7.78
N VAL A 439 5.24 16.43 -6.85
CA VAL A 439 5.58 16.76 -5.45
C VAL A 439 7.09 16.76 -5.27
N THR A 440 7.60 17.71 -4.49
CA THR A 440 8.99 17.69 -4.00
C THR A 440 9.02 17.56 -2.49
N VAL A 441 9.78 16.62 -1.96
CA VAL A 441 10.09 16.50 -0.53
C VAL A 441 11.60 16.59 -0.34
N ALA A 442 12.07 17.48 0.53
CA ALA A 442 13.51 17.68 0.71
C ALA A 442 13.92 17.96 2.16
N ASP A 443 15.20 17.65 2.44
CA ASP A 443 15.90 18.02 3.68
C ASP A 443 15.30 17.43 4.99
N GLY A 444 14.44 16.43 4.87
CA GLY A 444 13.93 15.59 5.96
C GLY A 444 14.56 14.18 5.98
N PRO A 445 14.33 13.35 7.01
CA PRO A 445 14.79 11.97 7.02
C PRO A 445 13.95 11.06 6.13
N VAL A 446 12.62 11.20 6.12
CA VAL A 446 11.72 10.32 5.36
C VAL A 446 10.94 11.09 4.32
N GLY A 447 11.04 10.67 3.06
CA GLY A 447 10.30 11.28 1.96
C GLY A 447 8.81 10.98 2.03
N MET A 448 8.45 9.70 1.89
CA MET A 448 7.08 9.22 1.92
C MET A 448 6.96 7.85 2.57
N VAL A 449 5.86 7.63 3.30
CA VAL A 449 5.50 6.33 3.88
C VAL A 449 4.12 5.90 3.38
N VAL A 450 4.02 4.64 2.93
CA VAL A 450 2.75 3.98 2.58
C VAL A 450 2.57 2.75 3.48
N GLY A 451 1.59 2.80 4.38
CA GLY A 451 1.40 1.78 5.41
C GLY A 451 2.02 2.15 6.76
N GLU A 452 1.79 1.34 7.80
CA GLU A 452 2.29 1.64 9.15
C GLU A 452 3.70 1.09 9.41
N THR A 453 4.56 1.89 10.07
CA THR A 453 5.96 1.55 10.42
C THR A 453 6.11 0.69 11.70
N GLY A 454 5.06 0.00 12.14
CA GLY A 454 5.02 -0.74 13.42
C GLY A 454 5.01 -2.26 13.30
N PHE A 455 5.80 -2.96 14.15
CA PHE A 455 5.80 -4.43 14.33
C PHE A 455 4.44 -5.05 14.74
N PHE A 456 3.43 -4.23 15.03
CA PHE A 456 2.10 -4.64 15.50
C PHE A 456 0.98 -4.17 14.56
N GLY A 457 1.08 -4.52 13.28
CA GLY A 457 0.02 -4.56 12.27
C GLY A 457 -1.31 -3.87 12.60
N GLY A 458 -1.35 -2.55 12.50
CA GLY A 458 -2.56 -1.88 12.06
C GLY A 458 -2.76 -2.14 10.58
N TYR A 459 -4.03 -2.26 10.19
CA TYR A 459 -4.42 -2.56 8.82
C TYR A 459 -4.97 -1.27 8.22
N GLY A 460 -4.44 -0.84 7.08
CA GLY A 460 -5.07 0.15 6.20
C GLY A 460 -5.39 -0.49 4.86
N THR A 461 -6.31 0.09 4.10
CA THR A 461 -6.45 -0.21 2.67
C THR A 461 -5.79 0.88 1.86
N TYR A 462 -4.78 0.48 1.10
CA TYR A 462 -4.09 1.30 0.12
C TYR A 462 -4.26 0.56 -1.20
N ASP A 463 -5.08 1.08 -2.10
CA ASP A 463 -5.45 0.42 -3.36
C ASP A 463 -5.61 1.45 -4.49
N GLY A 464 -4.99 1.22 -5.64
CA GLY A 464 -5.01 2.19 -6.73
C GLY A 464 -4.31 3.51 -6.37
N LEU A 465 -3.22 3.46 -5.60
CA LEU A 465 -2.38 4.63 -5.31
C LEU A 465 -1.41 4.86 -6.48
N GLU A 466 -1.44 6.06 -7.06
CA GLU A 466 -0.55 6.46 -8.14
C GLU A 466 0.38 7.60 -7.67
N VAL A 467 1.68 7.34 -7.68
CA VAL A 467 2.72 8.33 -7.36
C VAL A 467 3.54 8.58 -8.61
N SER A 468 3.56 9.81 -9.10
CA SER A 468 4.25 10.17 -10.33
C SER A 468 4.99 11.49 -10.26
N ASP A 469 5.99 11.70 -11.12
CA ASP A 469 6.68 13.00 -11.28
C ASP A 469 7.10 13.61 -9.93
N THR A 470 7.57 12.79 -9.00
CA THR A 470 7.82 13.16 -7.59
C THR A 470 9.30 13.07 -7.26
N GLU A 471 9.82 14.04 -6.52
CA GLU A 471 11.24 14.18 -6.21
C GLU A 471 11.49 14.17 -4.70
N PHE A 472 12.42 13.31 -4.26
CA PHE A 472 12.89 13.22 -2.88
C PHE A 472 14.37 13.60 -2.85
N ARG A 473 14.74 14.67 -2.13
CA ARG A 473 16.09 15.25 -2.21
C ARG A 473 16.75 15.49 -0.86
N ASN A 474 18.07 15.29 -0.81
CA ASN A 474 18.92 15.62 0.34
C ASN A 474 18.39 15.02 1.65
N LEU A 475 17.95 13.77 1.61
CA LEU A 475 17.37 13.11 2.78
C LEU A 475 18.48 12.78 3.77
N LYS A 476 18.28 13.16 5.03
CA LYS A 476 19.31 13.09 6.07
C LYS A 476 18.76 12.41 7.31
N PRO A 477 19.47 11.42 7.87
CA PRO A 477 19.01 10.76 9.08
C PRO A 477 18.86 11.74 10.26
N ALA A 478 17.89 11.47 11.12
CA ALA A 478 17.69 12.25 12.34
C ALA A 478 18.63 11.75 13.46
N GLY A 479 19.45 12.65 14.03
CA GLY A 479 20.55 12.35 14.96
C GLY A 479 20.20 11.75 16.34
N GLU A 480 21.25 11.50 17.15
CA GLU A 480 21.29 10.62 18.35
C GLU A 480 20.16 10.81 19.39
N GLY A 481 19.34 9.76 19.57
CA GLY A 481 18.25 9.64 20.56
C GLY A 481 17.82 8.18 20.80
N PHE A 482 16.80 7.93 21.63
CA PHE A 482 16.33 6.55 21.97
C PHE A 482 15.66 5.82 20.78
N PHE A 483 15.33 6.57 19.71
CA PHE A 483 14.96 6.12 18.38
C PHE A 483 15.75 7.00 17.39
N THR A 484 16.74 6.43 16.71
CA THR A 484 17.31 7.02 15.49
C THR A 484 16.36 6.69 14.35
N THR A 485 16.03 7.66 13.50
CA THR A 485 15.22 7.40 12.30
C THR A 485 16.17 7.33 11.11
N ASP A 486 16.20 6.16 10.46
CA ASP A 486 16.93 5.95 9.22
C ASP A 486 16.33 6.83 8.11
N ALA A 487 17.17 7.21 7.14
CA ALA A 487 16.72 8.02 6.01
C ALA A 487 16.19 7.13 4.89
N THR A 488 15.05 7.50 4.31
CA THR A 488 14.42 6.71 3.23
C THR A 488 13.67 7.62 2.27
N GLY A 489 13.86 7.41 0.96
CA GLY A 489 13.05 8.07 -0.07
C GLY A 489 11.59 7.68 0.03
N ILE A 490 11.31 6.42 -0.27
CA ILE A 490 9.98 5.82 -0.16
C ILE A 490 10.05 4.57 0.71
N ASP A 491 9.27 4.55 1.79
CA ASP A 491 9.03 3.36 2.60
C ASP A 491 7.61 2.82 2.35
N HIS A 492 7.50 1.83 1.46
CA HIS A 492 6.25 1.12 1.18
C HIS A 492 6.19 -0.13 2.05
N VAL A 493 5.46 -0.04 3.15
CA VAL A 493 5.35 -1.11 4.16
C VAL A 493 4.10 -1.99 3.96
N TRP A 494 3.02 -1.44 3.41
CA TRP A 494 1.79 -2.18 3.18
C TRP A 494 0.92 -1.52 2.10
N GLY A 495 0.37 -2.31 1.18
CA GLY A 495 -0.54 -1.83 0.15
C GLY A 495 -0.76 -2.83 -0.98
N THR A 496 -1.80 -2.60 -1.77
CA THR A 496 -2.05 -3.34 -3.02
C THR A 496 -2.24 -2.34 -4.17
N GLY A 497 -1.88 -2.71 -5.40
CA GLY A 497 -2.23 -1.87 -6.56
C GLY A 497 -1.57 -0.48 -6.55
N VAL A 498 -0.35 -0.38 -6.02
CA VAL A 498 0.39 0.89 -5.93
C VAL A 498 1.36 1.03 -7.10
N THR A 499 1.33 2.17 -7.79
CA THR A 499 2.22 2.44 -8.92
C THR A 499 3.09 3.66 -8.64
N TYR A 500 4.39 3.51 -8.81
CA TYR A 500 5.40 4.57 -8.75
C TYR A 500 5.98 4.74 -10.15
N THR A 501 5.92 5.95 -10.71
CA THR A 501 6.41 6.24 -12.06
C THR A 501 7.13 7.57 -12.13
N ASN A 502 8.32 7.62 -12.73
CA ASN A 502 9.09 8.86 -12.83
C ASN A 502 9.34 9.51 -11.45
N VAL A 503 9.67 8.68 -10.47
CA VAL A 503 10.12 9.13 -9.15
C VAL A 503 11.63 9.36 -9.19
N THR A 504 12.10 10.44 -8.59
CA THR A 504 13.54 10.69 -8.39
C THR A 504 13.86 10.70 -6.91
N VAL A 505 14.85 9.93 -6.48
CA VAL A 505 15.46 10.03 -5.15
C VAL A 505 16.93 10.40 -5.31
N GLU A 506 17.35 11.50 -4.69
CA GLU A 506 18.70 12.04 -4.78
C GLU A 506 19.28 12.40 -3.41
N GLY A 507 20.47 11.87 -3.11
CA GLY A 507 21.24 12.26 -1.93
C GLY A 507 20.63 11.76 -0.63
N CYS A 508 20.48 10.43 -0.51
CA CYS A 508 20.10 9.75 0.73
C CYS A 508 21.37 9.13 1.35
N GLU A 509 22.08 9.91 2.17
CA GLU A 509 23.35 9.51 2.78
C GLU A 509 23.17 9.19 4.27
N GLY A 510 23.64 8.01 4.71
CA GLY A 510 23.77 7.62 6.11
C GLY A 510 25.20 7.74 6.64
N ASP A 511 25.39 7.75 7.96
CA ASP A 511 26.72 7.71 8.57
C ASP A 511 27.26 6.26 8.61
N GLU A 512 28.56 6.05 8.45
CA GLU A 512 29.15 4.69 8.57
C GLU A 512 29.28 4.22 10.03
N GLY A 513 28.56 3.16 10.44
CA GLY A 513 28.79 2.44 11.70
C GLY A 513 27.66 1.51 12.15
N PHE A 514 27.95 0.45 12.91
CA PHE A 514 27.00 -0.60 13.37
C PHE A 514 25.78 -0.11 14.21
N PHE A 515 25.75 1.18 14.59
CA PHE A 515 24.64 1.86 15.28
C PHE A 515 24.46 3.30 14.75
N ALA A 516 25.08 3.62 13.61
CA ALA A 516 24.86 4.89 12.95
C ALA A 516 23.49 4.83 12.25
N PRO A 517 22.75 5.95 12.19
CA PRO A 517 21.58 6.03 11.34
C PRO A 517 22.00 5.75 9.88
N GLU A 518 21.34 4.81 9.23
CA GLU A 518 21.64 4.40 7.85
C GLU A 518 20.62 5.03 6.88
N CYS A 519 20.94 5.04 5.58
CA CYS A 519 19.89 5.23 4.57
C CYS A 519 19.38 3.84 4.20
N ASP A 520 18.14 3.49 4.57
CA ASP A 520 17.56 2.17 4.32
C ASP A 520 17.31 1.93 2.83
N GLY A 521 17.19 3.00 2.05
CA GLY A 521 17.27 2.97 0.60
C GLY A 521 16.54 4.11 -0.09
N GLY A 522 16.74 4.20 -1.41
CA GLY A 522 15.94 5.08 -2.25
C GLY A 522 14.46 4.65 -2.29
N PHE A 523 14.23 3.34 -2.41
CA PHE A 523 12.92 2.71 -2.31
C PHE A 523 12.99 1.45 -1.47
N VAL A 524 12.08 1.28 -0.51
CA VAL A 524 11.91 0.06 0.28
C VAL A 524 10.50 -0.49 0.09
N GLY A 525 10.38 -1.72 -0.39
CA GLY A 525 9.08 -2.41 -0.54
C GLY A 525 8.98 -3.62 0.37
N GLY A 526 8.17 -3.54 1.43
CA GLY A 526 7.76 -4.63 2.32
C GLY A 526 6.26 -4.87 2.25
N PHE A 527 5.81 -6.13 2.27
CA PHE A 527 4.40 -6.54 2.21
C PHE A 527 3.54 -5.84 1.12
N ALA A 528 4.17 -5.37 0.05
CA ALA A 528 3.55 -4.69 -1.07
C ALA A 528 3.00 -5.70 -2.08
N TRP A 529 1.73 -5.60 -2.44
CA TRP A 529 1.06 -6.50 -3.37
C TRP A 529 0.71 -5.78 -4.68
N ASN A 530 0.81 -6.46 -5.82
CA ASN A 530 0.45 -5.91 -7.13
C ASN A 530 0.99 -4.49 -7.33
N THR A 531 2.28 -4.30 -7.06
CA THR A 531 2.93 -2.99 -7.03
C THR A 531 3.81 -2.86 -8.27
N THR A 532 3.94 -1.66 -8.81
CA THR A 532 4.83 -1.37 -9.93
C THR A 532 5.73 -0.18 -9.58
N LEU A 533 7.03 -0.34 -9.78
CA LEU A 533 8.03 0.72 -9.72
C LEU A 533 8.70 0.81 -11.10
N GLU A 534 8.46 1.90 -11.81
CA GLU A 534 8.99 2.06 -13.17
C GLU A 534 9.50 3.46 -13.51
N ASN A 535 10.40 3.52 -14.50
CA ASN A 535 10.90 4.78 -15.09
C ASN A 535 11.46 5.76 -14.04
N SER A 536 11.99 5.26 -12.93
CA SER A 536 12.40 6.05 -11.77
C SER A 536 13.91 6.09 -11.62
N THR A 537 14.45 7.12 -10.98
CA THR A 537 15.88 7.33 -10.78
C THR A 537 16.23 7.36 -9.30
N PHE A 538 17.20 6.54 -8.90
CA PHE A 538 17.75 6.48 -7.55
C PHE A 538 19.24 6.79 -7.62
N ASN A 539 19.62 8.00 -7.20
CA ASN A 539 20.99 8.49 -7.31
C ASN A 539 21.57 8.77 -5.92
N ASP A 540 22.80 8.33 -5.69
CA ASP A 540 23.56 8.62 -4.47
C ASP A 540 22.83 8.12 -3.22
N SER A 541 22.63 6.80 -3.16
CA SER A 541 21.91 6.10 -2.09
C SER A 541 22.75 4.93 -1.55
N GLN A 542 22.63 4.62 -0.27
CA GLN A 542 23.30 3.43 0.29
C GLN A 542 22.80 2.14 -0.38
N ALA A 543 21.48 1.98 -0.48
CA ALA A 543 20.82 1.01 -1.35
C ALA A 543 19.85 1.75 -2.28
N GLY A 544 19.87 1.47 -3.59
CA GLY A 544 18.96 2.10 -4.53
C GLY A 544 17.52 1.60 -4.34
N ILE A 545 17.31 0.32 -4.63
CA ILE A 545 16.01 -0.34 -4.52
C ILE A 545 16.12 -1.56 -3.60
N VAL A 546 15.29 -1.60 -2.57
CA VAL A 546 15.23 -2.70 -1.60
C VAL A 546 13.90 -3.43 -1.72
N ILE A 547 13.98 -4.73 -2.01
CA ILE A 547 12.84 -5.66 -2.04
C ILE A 547 12.86 -6.46 -0.74
N ASN A 548 11.86 -6.23 0.11
CA ASN A 548 11.83 -6.70 1.48
C ASN A 548 10.59 -7.57 1.77
N ASN A 549 10.72 -8.54 2.68
CA ASN A 549 9.66 -9.30 3.35
C ASN A 549 8.22 -9.22 2.78
N GLY A 550 7.74 -10.28 2.13
CA GLY A 550 6.32 -10.50 1.85
C GLY A 550 5.73 -9.75 0.66
N VAL A 551 6.57 -9.20 -0.24
CA VAL A 551 6.09 -8.60 -1.50
C VAL A 551 5.46 -9.65 -2.41
N ARG A 552 4.42 -9.29 -3.16
CA ARG A 552 3.75 -10.20 -4.10
C ARG A 552 3.40 -9.50 -5.39
N GLN A 553 3.75 -10.10 -6.52
CA GLN A 553 3.54 -9.55 -7.86
C GLN A 553 4.11 -8.13 -7.96
N PHE A 554 5.33 -7.95 -7.44
CA PHE A 554 6.01 -6.67 -7.49
C PHE A 554 6.82 -6.55 -8.78
N GLU A 555 6.54 -5.54 -9.60
CA GLU A 555 7.26 -5.27 -10.85
C GLU A 555 8.20 -4.08 -10.65
N VAL A 556 9.50 -4.29 -10.86
CA VAL A 556 10.55 -3.26 -10.79
C VAL A 556 11.20 -3.19 -12.16
N ARG A 557 10.88 -2.17 -12.97
CA ARG A 557 11.35 -2.11 -14.35
C ARG A 557 11.74 -0.75 -14.90
N ASN A 558 12.71 -0.75 -15.80
CA ASN A 558 13.17 0.47 -16.48
C ASN A 558 13.55 1.60 -15.52
N ASN A 559 14.21 1.28 -14.41
CA ASN A 559 14.72 2.25 -13.44
C ASN A 559 16.23 2.44 -13.59
N ASP A 560 16.70 3.65 -13.27
CA ASP A 560 18.12 3.99 -13.20
C ASP A 560 18.56 4.03 -11.74
N VAL A 561 19.54 3.20 -11.35
CA VAL A 561 20.19 3.26 -10.04
C VAL A 561 21.64 3.67 -10.24
N LEU A 562 22.02 4.83 -9.72
CA LEU A 562 23.27 5.51 -10.05
C LEU A 562 24.06 5.89 -8.79
N ASN A 563 25.38 5.74 -8.83
CA ASN A 563 26.31 6.15 -7.76
C ASN A 563 25.93 5.60 -6.37
N SER A 564 25.33 4.41 -6.30
CA SER A 564 24.83 3.83 -5.06
C SER A 564 25.79 2.79 -4.48
N GLY A 565 25.75 2.55 -3.17
CA GLY A 565 26.52 1.48 -2.53
C GLY A 565 26.05 0.11 -3.04
N THR A 566 24.76 -0.19 -2.87
CA THR A 566 24.07 -1.33 -3.47
C THR A 566 23.03 -0.83 -4.48
N GLY A 567 23.01 -1.42 -5.67
CA GLY A 567 22.04 -1.10 -6.70
C GLY A 567 20.64 -1.60 -6.33
N ILE A 568 20.50 -2.92 -6.35
CA ILE A 568 19.28 -3.63 -5.97
C ILE A 568 19.61 -4.60 -4.83
N GLU A 569 18.89 -4.48 -3.73
CA GLU A 569 19.00 -5.38 -2.59
C GLU A 569 17.72 -6.21 -2.43
N ILE A 570 17.86 -7.52 -2.29
CA ILE A 570 16.75 -8.42 -2.02
C ILE A 570 16.96 -9.06 -0.66
N LEU A 571 16.07 -8.71 0.28
CA LEU A 571 16.06 -9.25 1.63
C LEU A 571 15.09 -10.44 1.71
N GLY A 572 15.61 -11.58 2.15
CA GLY A 572 14.84 -12.80 2.36
C GLY A 572 13.74 -12.65 3.43
N ALA A 573 12.72 -13.50 3.34
CA ALA A 573 11.59 -13.47 4.26
C ALA A 573 11.98 -13.92 5.69
N ILE A 574 11.66 -13.09 6.69
CA ILE A 574 11.87 -13.40 8.12
C ILE A 574 10.99 -14.60 8.56
N ARG A 575 9.84 -14.81 7.90
CA ARG A 575 8.92 -15.93 8.17
C ARG A 575 8.68 -16.76 6.90
N VAL A 576 8.60 -18.08 7.07
CA VAL A 576 8.33 -19.08 6.01
C VAL A 576 6.94 -18.93 5.34
N GLN A 577 6.17 -17.90 5.67
CA GLN A 577 4.86 -17.61 5.07
C GLN A 577 4.88 -16.32 4.22
N ASP A 578 5.98 -15.56 4.28
CA ASP A 578 6.10 -14.21 3.73
C ASP A 578 7.01 -14.20 2.49
N PHE A 579 6.79 -15.13 1.55
CA PHE A 579 7.60 -15.27 0.34
C PHE A 579 7.47 -14.04 -0.58
N ASN A 580 8.59 -13.65 -1.20
CA ASN A 580 8.66 -12.55 -2.16
C ASN A 580 8.37 -13.04 -3.57
N THR A 581 7.37 -12.50 -4.27
CA THR A 581 7.20 -12.70 -5.72
C THR A 581 7.39 -11.37 -6.46
N ALA A 582 8.46 -11.28 -7.26
CA ALA A 582 8.84 -10.04 -7.93
C ALA A 582 9.49 -10.28 -9.29
N ARG A 583 9.35 -9.31 -10.20
CA ARG A 583 10.05 -9.25 -11.49
C ARG A 583 10.89 -7.99 -11.54
N VAL A 584 12.20 -8.16 -11.68
CA VAL A 584 13.19 -7.08 -11.76
C VAL A 584 13.78 -7.12 -13.16
N THR A 585 13.35 -6.21 -14.03
CA THR A 585 13.68 -6.24 -15.45
C THR A 585 13.99 -4.89 -16.06
N GLU A 586 14.91 -4.81 -17.02
CA GLU A 586 15.20 -3.59 -17.78
C GLU A 586 15.76 -2.44 -16.94
N ASN A 587 16.29 -2.70 -15.74
CA ASN A 587 16.90 -1.66 -14.90
C ASN A 587 18.37 -1.43 -15.30
N HIS A 588 18.83 -0.18 -15.25
CA HIS A 588 20.23 0.19 -15.42
C HIS A 588 20.86 0.49 -14.05
N VAL A 589 21.95 -0.19 -13.73
CA VAL A 589 22.54 -0.21 -12.38
C VAL A 589 24.04 0.10 -12.41
N GLU A 590 24.38 1.27 -11.92
CA GLU A 590 25.72 1.78 -11.65
C GLU A 590 25.92 1.91 -10.13
N ALA A 591 26.48 0.88 -9.50
CA ALA A 591 26.67 0.79 -8.05
C ALA A 591 27.99 0.07 -7.67
N GLU A 592 28.44 0.21 -6.42
CA GLU A 592 29.58 -0.60 -5.92
C GLU A 592 29.25 -2.09 -5.97
N THR A 593 28.05 -2.48 -5.51
CA THR A 593 27.46 -3.81 -5.68
C THR A 593 26.15 -3.71 -6.46
N GLY A 594 26.09 -4.27 -7.67
CA GLY A 594 24.92 -4.19 -8.55
C GLY A 594 23.68 -4.88 -7.98
N LEU A 595 23.80 -6.17 -7.67
CA LEU A 595 22.74 -6.97 -7.02
C LEU A 595 23.27 -7.60 -5.74
N ARG A 596 22.61 -7.34 -4.61
CA ARG A 596 22.89 -7.98 -3.34
C ARG A 596 21.69 -8.82 -2.90
N VAL A 597 21.95 -10.06 -2.52
CA VAL A 597 20.93 -10.94 -1.93
C VAL A 597 21.34 -11.28 -0.51
N VAL A 598 20.50 -10.87 0.44
CA VAL A 598 20.70 -11.09 1.87
C VAL A 598 19.71 -12.13 2.35
N ASP A 599 20.23 -13.15 3.04
CA ASP A 599 19.47 -14.33 3.44
C ASP A 599 18.95 -15.14 2.24
N LYS A 600 18.01 -16.05 2.50
CA LYS A 600 17.51 -17.00 1.51
C LYS A 600 16.23 -16.45 0.94
N THR A 601 16.33 -15.95 -0.28
CA THR A 601 15.18 -15.55 -1.09
C THR A 601 14.45 -16.78 -1.61
N ASP A 602 13.13 -16.68 -1.79
CA ASP A 602 12.32 -17.76 -2.38
C ASP A 602 12.51 -17.77 -3.92
N PRO A 603 12.42 -18.92 -4.63
CA PRO A 603 12.52 -19.05 -6.10
C PRO A 603 11.59 -18.18 -6.96
N THR A 604 10.77 -17.33 -6.37
CA THR A 604 9.75 -16.54 -7.07
C THR A 604 10.18 -15.11 -7.41
N VAL A 605 11.44 -14.72 -7.16
CA VAL A 605 11.99 -13.44 -7.64
C VAL A 605 12.79 -13.65 -8.93
N GLU A 606 12.36 -13.04 -10.02
CA GLU A 606 12.99 -13.07 -11.33
C GLU A 606 13.83 -11.81 -11.54
N VAL A 607 15.12 -11.95 -11.86
CA VAL A 607 16.02 -10.82 -12.14
C VAL A 607 16.66 -11.03 -13.51
N ARG A 608 16.12 -10.40 -14.56
CA ARG A 608 16.55 -10.60 -15.95
C ARG A 608 16.49 -9.32 -16.77
N TYR A 609 17.23 -9.25 -17.87
CA TYR A 609 17.27 -8.09 -18.75
C TYR A 609 17.67 -6.80 -18.03
N ASN A 610 18.51 -6.86 -17.00
CA ASN A 610 19.06 -5.66 -16.36
C ASN A 610 20.49 -5.40 -16.87
N ASP A 611 20.92 -4.15 -16.80
CA ASP A 611 22.27 -3.72 -17.12
C ASP A 611 23.07 -3.46 -15.83
N PHE A 612 24.01 -4.36 -15.54
CA PHE A 612 24.96 -4.25 -14.43
C PHE A 612 26.39 -3.93 -14.93
N SER A 613 26.55 -3.51 -16.19
CA SER A 613 27.86 -3.35 -16.82
C SER A 613 28.74 -2.29 -16.16
N ALA A 614 28.11 -1.29 -15.52
CA ALA A 614 28.77 -0.20 -14.82
C ALA A 614 29.01 -0.46 -13.31
N SER A 615 28.50 -1.57 -12.75
CA SER A 615 28.69 -1.88 -11.32
C SER A 615 30.09 -2.45 -11.04
N ASP A 616 30.73 -2.16 -9.89
CA ASP A 616 32.06 -2.72 -9.60
C ASP A 616 31.99 -4.24 -9.34
N THR A 617 31.12 -4.65 -8.42
CA THR A 617 30.76 -6.05 -8.14
C THR A 617 29.37 -6.31 -8.69
N VAL A 618 29.21 -7.30 -9.56
CA VAL A 618 27.90 -7.58 -10.17
C VAL A 618 26.92 -8.17 -9.16
N PHE A 619 27.36 -9.18 -8.42
CA PHE A 619 26.51 -9.98 -7.56
C PHE A 619 27.23 -10.31 -6.26
N GLU A 620 26.55 -10.06 -5.14
CA GLU A 620 27.00 -10.45 -3.81
C GLU A 620 25.89 -11.22 -3.09
N LYS A 621 26.31 -12.25 -2.34
CA LYS A 621 25.42 -13.10 -1.56
C LYS A 621 25.86 -13.11 -0.11
N ASP A 622 25.00 -12.59 0.75
CA ASP A 622 25.19 -12.54 2.19
C ASP A 622 24.22 -13.46 2.93
N THR A 623 24.62 -13.92 4.12
CA THR A 623 23.76 -14.72 4.99
C THR A 623 23.78 -14.15 6.40
N ILE A 624 22.60 -13.76 6.90
CA ILE A 624 22.42 -13.27 8.26
C ILE A 624 21.76 -14.39 9.08
N SER A 625 22.57 -15.20 9.79
CA SER A 625 22.03 -16.33 10.54
C SER A 625 21.34 -15.90 11.85
N TYR A 626 20.06 -15.51 11.80
CA TYR A 626 19.27 -15.32 13.02
C TYR A 626 18.67 -16.63 13.58
N PHE A 627 18.46 -17.69 12.76
CA PHE A 627 17.66 -18.87 13.17
C PHE A 627 18.19 -20.30 12.82
N GLY A 628 19.47 -20.48 12.46
CA GLY A 628 20.09 -21.80 12.23
C GLY A 628 20.50 -22.07 10.78
N ASP A 629 20.99 -23.29 10.48
CA ASP A 629 21.55 -23.68 9.17
C ASP A 629 20.49 -23.60 8.06
N PRO A 630 20.61 -22.65 7.10
CA PRO A 630 19.56 -22.41 6.11
C PRO A 630 19.77 -23.23 4.81
N PRO A 631 18.75 -23.52 3.98
CA PRO A 631 18.82 -24.35 2.74
C PRO A 631 19.35 -23.63 1.49
N GLU A 632 20.37 -24.08 0.74
CA GLU A 632 21.00 -23.33 -0.40
C GLU A 632 20.00 -22.78 -1.46
N PHE A 633 19.86 -21.45 -1.61
CA PHE A 633 19.11 -20.79 -2.69
C PHE A 633 20.04 -19.99 -3.60
N ASP A 634 19.80 -20.00 -4.92
CA ASP A 634 20.55 -19.25 -5.93
C ASP A 634 19.56 -18.55 -6.90
N PRO A 635 19.57 -17.20 -7.01
CA PRO A 635 18.63 -16.45 -7.87
C PRO A 635 18.92 -16.69 -9.35
N ASP A 636 17.91 -16.79 -10.21
CA ASP A 636 18.12 -16.94 -11.66
C ASP A 636 18.53 -15.59 -12.31
N LEU A 637 19.82 -15.44 -12.60
CA LEU A 637 20.42 -14.23 -13.19
C LEU A 637 20.66 -14.35 -14.70
N ARG A 638 20.08 -15.35 -15.38
CA ARG A 638 20.18 -15.46 -16.85
C ARG A 638 19.63 -14.22 -17.53
N LEU A 639 20.11 -13.95 -18.73
CA LEU A 639 19.62 -12.86 -19.57
C LEU A 639 19.83 -11.46 -18.97
N ASN A 640 20.82 -11.25 -18.10
CA ASN A 640 21.28 -9.90 -17.74
C ASN A 640 22.53 -9.50 -18.56
N TYR A 641 22.77 -8.20 -18.70
CA TYR A 641 23.96 -7.64 -19.34
C TYR A 641 24.99 -7.25 -18.27
N PHE A 642 26.22 -7.77 -18.40
CA PHE A 642 27.29 -7.58 -17.42
C PHE A 642 28.46 -6.75 -17.97
N GLY A 643 28.34 -6.22 -19.19
CA GLY A 643 29.42 -5.56 -19.91
C GLY A 643 30.38 -6.54 -20.61
N GLU A 644 31.44 -6.02 -21.23
CA GLU A 644 32.45 -6.82 -21.95
C GLU A 644 33.18 -7.85 -21.06
N ARG A 645 33.18 -7.63 -19.74
CA ARG A 645 33.79 -8.53 -18.75
C ARG A 645 33.05 -9.86 -18.57
N GLY A 646 31.75 -9.92 -18.91
CA GLY A 646 30.88 -11.06 -18.58
C GLY A 646 30.54 -11.14 -17.08
N PRO A 647 29.77 -12.17 -16.66
CA PRO A 647 29.41 -12.36 -15.25
C PRO A 647 30.62 -12.69 -14.36
N ASP A 648 30.53 -12.37 -13.07
CA ASP A 648 31.53 -12.76 -12.06
C ASP A 648 31.61 -14.29 -11.92
N PRO A 649 32.79 -14.94 -11.80
CA PRO A 649 32.92 -16.38 -11.50
C PRO A 649 32.00 -16.92 -10.37
N ALA A 650 31.68 -16.11 -9.35
CA ALA A 650 30.73 -16.48 -8.30
C ALA A 650 29.27 -16.56 -8.80
N ALA A 651 28.97 -15.89 -9.91
CA ALA A 651 27.69 -15.79 -10.61
C ALA A 651 27.72 -16.48 -11.99
N VAL A 652 28.62 -17.45 -12.21
CA VAL A 652 28.94 -18.01 -13.54
C VAL A 652 28.30 -19.39 -13.71
N ASN A 653 28.66 -20.40 -12.91
CA ASN A 653 28.28 -21.82 -13.14
C ASN A 653 26.78 -22.22 -13.21
N ARG A 654 25.80 -21.31 -13.06
CA ARG A 654 24.36 -21.63 -13.06
C ARG A 654 23.48 -20.69 -13.90
N TYR A 655 24.07 -19.73 -14.64
CA TYR A 655 23.35 -18.54 -15.14
C TYR A 655 23.56 -18.21 -16.61
N ASP A 656 24.03 -19.17 -17.40
CA ASP A 656 24.05 -19.04 -18.86
C ASP A 656 22.68 -19.39 -19.48
N PRO A 657 22.28 -18.72 -20.57
CA PRO A 657 23.02 -17.66 -21.28
C PRO A 657 22.82 -16.26 -20.68
N PHE A 658 23.81 -15.39 -20.89
CA PHE A 658 23.75 -13.95 -20.54
C PHE A 658 23.71 -13.07 -21.80
N LEU A 659 23.35 -11.79 -21.64
CA LEU A 659 23.24 -10.85 -22.76
C LEU A 659 24.62 -10.32 -23.18
N THR A 660 24.83 -10.20 -24.49
CA THR A 660 26.04 -9.60 -25.08
C THR A 660 25.87 -8.13 -25.46
N ALA A 661 24.64 -7.62 -25.38
CA ALA A 661 24.29 -6.22 -25.58
C ALA A 661 23.38 -5.75 -24.44
N PRO A 662 23.32 -4.43 -24.16
CA PRO A 662 22.42 -3.87 -23.16
C PRO A 662 20.95 -4.24 -23.42
N PRO A 663 20.11 -4.31 -22.37
CA PRO A 663 18.68 -4.60 -22.49
C PRO A 663 17.94 -3.71 -23.48
N THR A 664 18.36 -2.45 -23.61
CA THR A 664 17.78 -1.46 -24.54
C THR A 664 18.02 -1.77 -26.03
N ASP A 665 18.99 -2.63 -26.33
CA ASP A 665 19.38 -3.03 -27.69
C ASP A 665 18.94 -4.47 -28.04
N VAL A 666 18.26 -5.18 -27.13
CA VAL A 666 17.80 -6.56 -27.33
C VAL A 666 16.29 -6.67 -27.19
N ALA A 667 15.69 -7.68 -27.82
CA ALA A 667 14.29 -8.01 -27.55
C ALA A 667 14.17 -8.62 -26.16
N THR A 668 13.24 -8.16 -25.33
CA THR A 668 13.02 -8.66 -23.95
C THR A 668 12.00 -9.82 -23.89
N ASP A 669 11.91 -10.58 -24.99
CA ASP A 669 11.19 -11.85 -25.10
C ASP A 669 12.20 -12.96 -25.42
N ALA A 670 12.21 -14.05 -24.67
CA ALA A 670 13.14 -15.15 -24.86
C ALA A 670 12.98 -15.87 -26.22
N ASP A 671 11.78 -15.82 -26.82
CA ASP A 671 11.52 -16.33 -28.18
C ASP A 671 12.14 -15.44 -29.27
N GLU A 672 12.54 -14.21 -28.93
CA GLU A 672 13.14 -13.24 -29.86
C GLU A 672 14.57 -12.82 -29.48
N THR A 673 15.00 -13.07 -28.23
CA THR A 673 16.32 -12.70 -27.71
C THR A 673 17.40 -13.54 -28.38
N THR A 674 18.26 -12.90 -29.17
CA THR A 674 19.33 -13.58 -29.90
C THR A 674 20.73 -13.17 -29.45
N GLU A 675 20.93 -11.98 -28.88
CA GLU A 675 22.24 -11.44 -28.44
C GLU A 675 22.75 -12.12 -27.15
N LEU A 676 23.11 -13.40 -27.28
CA LEU A 676 23.41 -14.30 -26.18
C LEU A 676 24.87 -14.79 -26.22
N ALA A 677 25.44 -15.00 -25.03
CA ALA A 677 26.68 -15.71 -24.84
C ALA A 677 26.58 -16.74 -23.70
N THR A 678 27.49 -17.71 -23.73
CA THR A 678 27.80 -18.65 -22.65
C THR A 678 29.25 -18.46 -22.26
N HIS A 679 29.56 -18.64 -20.98
CA HIS A 679 30.92 -18.65 -20.50
C HIS A 679 31.42 -20.09 -20.32
N LEU A 680 32.73 -20.23 -20.28
CA LEU A 680 33.43 -21.46 -19.94
C LEU A 680 34.54 -21.10 -18.96
N GLU A 681 34.63 -21.82 -17.85
CA GLU A 681 35.68 -21.65 -16.86
C GLU A 681 36.89 -22.52 -17.20
N LEU A 682 38.07 -21.89 -17.19
CA LEU A 682 39.35 -22.52 -17.44
C LEU A 682 40.24 -22.43 -16.22
N ALA A 683 40.72 -23.59 -15.75
CA ALA A 683 41.52 -23.70 -14.55
C ALA A 683 43.00 -23.39 -14.84
N ALA A 684 43.61 -22.61 -13.96
CA ALA A 684 45.02 -22.26 -14.04
C ALA A 684 45.92 -23.50 -14.13
N ASN A 685 46.88 -23.49 -15.04
CA ASN A 685 47.91 -24.51 -15.21
C ASN A 685 47.38 -25.91 -15.57
N GLU A 686 46.13 -26.02 -16.01
CA GLU A 686 45.54 -27.26 -16.53
C GLU A 686 45.28 -27.12 -18.03
N THR A 687 45.61 -28.16 -18.81
CA THR A 687 45.25 -28.19 -20.22
C THR A 687 43.81 -28.67 -20.38
N GLN A 688 42.96 -27.79 -20.88
CA GLN A 688 41.55 -28.07 -21.13
C GLN A 688 41.25 -28.06 -22.64
N ALA A 689 40.26 -28.86 -23.05
CA ALA A 689 39.85 -28.98 -24.44
C ALA A 689 38.48 -28.33 -24.64
N VAL A 690 38.46 -27.13 -25.24
CA VAL A 690 37.27 -26.33 -25.48
C VAL A 690 36.71 -26.62 -26.88
N GLY A 691 35.46 -27.04 -26.95
CA GLY A 691 34.72 -27.28 -28.19
C GLY A 691 33.90 -26.05 -28.61
N ILE A 692 33.82 -25.79 -29.92
CA ILE A 692 32.98 -24.76 -30.52
C ILE A 692 31.80 -25.44 -31.21
N PRO A 693 30.62 -25.58 -30.59
CA PRO A 693 29.58 -26.49 -31.09
C PRO A 693 28.79 -25.96 -32.30
N GLY A 694 28.86 -24.66 -32.58
CA GLY A 694 28.12 -24.01 -33.65
C GLY A 694 28.89 -22.89 -34.34
N PRO A 695 28.26 -22.21 -35.31
CA PRO A 695 28.86 -21.09 -36.01
C PRO A 695 29.05 -19.89 -35.08
N THR A 696 30.22 -19.26 -35.17
CA THR A 696 30.56 -18.02 -34.49
C THR A 696 31.42 -17.17 -35.42
N ASP A 697 31.29 -15.86 -35.36
CA ASP A 697 32.20 -14.94 -36.05
C ASP A 697 33.42 -14.54 -35.17
N GLN A 698 33.48 -15.06 -33.94
CA GLN A 698 34.57 -14.80 -33.01
C GLN A 698 35.88 -15.45 -33.45
N THR A 699 36.98 -14.73 -33.20
CA THR A 699 38.35 -15.22 -33.25
C THR A 699 38.77 -15.84 -31.92
N VAL A 700 39.89 -16.57 -31.95
CA VAL A 700 40.57 -17.05 -30.73
C VAL A 700 40.88 -15.92 -29.74
N ALA A 701 41.18 -14.70 -30.22
CA ALA A 701 41.43 -13.54 -29.37
C ALA A 701 40.15 -13.04 -28.67
N GLU A 702 39.03 -13.04 -29.39
CA GLU A 702 37.75 -12.53 -28.90
C GLU A 702 37.11 -13.51 -27.91
N ILE A 703 37.25 -14.81 -28.15
CA ILE A 703 36.68 -15.83 -27.26
C ILE A 703 37.44 -15.93 -25.92
N LEU A 704 38.78 -15.83 -25.94
CA LEU A 704 39.64 -15.93 -24.75
C LEU A 704 39.89 -14.59 -24.04
N GLY A 705 39.54 -13.48 -24.68
CA GLY A 705 39.90 -12.14 -24.23
C GLY A 705 41.33 -11.75 -24.63
N SER A 706 41.50 -10.47 -24.99
CA SER A 706 42.78 -9.94 -25.48
C SER A 706 43.91 -9.92 -24.45
N ALA A 707 43.59 -10.06 -23.16
CA ALA A 707 44.52 -10.10 -22.05
C ALA A 707 44.92 -11.53 -21.61
N PHE A 708 44.49 -12.57 -22.33
CA PHE A 708 44.77 -13.96 -21.98
C PHE A 708 46.27 -14.26 -21.94
N GLU A 709 46.72 -14.88 -20.84
CA GLU A 709 48.07 -15.40 -20.64
C GLU A 709 48.04 -16.94 -20.55
N GLY A 710 48.75 -17.62 -21.46
CA GLY A 710 48.78 -19.08 -21.53
C GLY A 710 49.16 -19.62 -22.90
N THR A 711 48.99 -20.93 -23.09
CA THR A 711 49.21 -21.59 -24.39
C THR A 711 47.90 -22.03 -25.02
N VAL A 712 47.73 -21.75 -26.31
CA VAL A 712 46.58 -22.19 -27.11
C VAL A 712 47.08 -23.01 -28.30
N GLU A 713 46.51 -24.19 -28.52
CA GLU A 713 46.79 -25.05 -29.68
C GLU A 713 45.49 -25.43 -30.39
N MET A 714 45.56 -25.57 -31.72
CA MET A 714 44.47 -26.09 -32.55
C MET A 714 44.94 -27.30 -33.36
N TYR A 715 44.04 -28.25 -33.58
CA TYR A 715 44.36 -29.46 -34.32
C TYR A 715 44.36 -29.22 -35.84
N ASP A 716 45.53 -29.34 -36.47
CA ASP A 716 45.66 -29.25 -37.93
C ASP A 716 45.34 -30.61 -38.56
N LYS A 717 44.13 -30.73 -39.13
CA LYS A 717 43.65 -31.95 -39.80
C LYS A 717 44.53 -32.39 -40.99
N GLN A 718 45.22 -31.48 -41.67
CA GLN A 718 46.10 -31.82 -42.80
C GLN A 718 47.42 -32.45 -42.34
N ARG A 719 47.91 -32.03 -41.17
CA ARG A 719 49.15 -32.52 -40.57
C ARG A 719 48.92 -33.69 -39.60
N GLY A 720 47.72 -33.78 -39.02
CA GLY A 720 47.38 -34.73 -37.98
C GLY A 720 48.09 -34.45 -36.66
N ASP A 721 48.35 -33.18 -36.34
CA ASP A 721 49.07 -32.75 -35.14
C ASP A 721 48.49 -31.42 -34.58
N TRP A 722 48.82 -31.12 -33.32
CA TRP A 722 48.45 -29.86 -32.67
C TRP A 722 49.45 -28.75 -33.04
N GLU A 723 48.94 -27.60 -33.45
CA GLU A 723 49.76 -26.44 -33.82
C GLU A 723 49.47 -25.28 -32.85
N PRO A 724 50.51 -24.59 -32.36
CA PRO A 724 50.34 -23.44 -31.48
C PRO A 724 49.68 -22.28 -32.23
N VAL A 725 48.72 -21.64 -31.57
CA VAL A 725 48.00 -20.46 -32.06
C VAL A 725 48.52 -19.23 -31.34
N ASP A 726 48.91 -18.22 -32.10
CA ASP A 726 49.16 -16.88 -31.55
C ASP A 726 47.81 -16.21 -31.30
N VAL A 727 47.43 -16.03 -30.04
CA VAL A 727 46.11 -15.50 -29.64
C VAL A 727 45.84 -14.16 -30.33
N GLY A 728 46.84 -13.29 -30.47
CA GLY A 728 46.69 -11.99 -31.13
C GLY A 728 46.59 -12.02 -32.67
N SER A 729 46.65 -13.20 -33.30
CA SER A 729 46.75 -13.33 -34.76
C SER A 729 45.42 -13.32 -35.52
N GLY A 730 44.29 -13.14 -34.81
CA GLY A 730 42.96 -13.00 -35.42
C GLY A 730 42.45 -14.27 -36.11
N VAL A 731 42.84 -15.45 -35.60
CA VAL A 731 42.41 -16.73 -36.16
C VAL A 731 40.93 -16.95 -35.87
N GLN A 732 40.16 -17.14 -36.93
CA GLN A 732 38.72 -17.39 -36.90
C GLN A 732 38.41 -18.83 -36.49
N LEU A 733 37.32 -19.03 -35.76
CA LEU A 733 36.85 -20.34 -35.31
C LEU A 733 35.80 -20.89 -36.28
N ASP A 734 35.94 -22.16 -36.70
CA ASP A 734 34.92 -22.86 -37.47
C ASP A 734 34.05 -23.74 -36.54
N PRO A 735 32.79 -24.05 -36.92
CA PRO A 735 31.96 -25.01 -36.17
C PRO A 735 32.69 -26.35 -35.96
N LEU A 736 32.51 -26.92 -34.79
CA LEU A 736 33.12 -28.17 -34.30
C LEU A 736 34.65 -28.15 -34.14
N ASP A 737 35.28 -26.98 -34.17
CA ASP A 737 36.69 -26.84 -33.79
C ASP A 737 36.91 -27.16 -32.31
N VAL A 738 38.16 -27.55 -32.00
CA VAL A 738 38.60 -27.85 -30.64
C VAL A 738 39.90 -27.10 -30.36
N LEU A 739 39.87 -26.27 -29.31
CA LEU A 739 41.03 -25.60 -28.77
C LEU A 739 41.61 -26.41 -27.60
N ARG A 740 42.93 -26.53 -27.54
CA ARG A 740 43.63 -26.90 -26.30
C ARG A 740 44.16 -25.64 -25.65
N VAL A 741 43.64 -25.32 -24.48
CA VAL A 741 43.96 -24.10 -23.75
C VAL A 741 44.61 -24.47 -22.43
N THR A 742 45.74 -23.84 -22.10
CA THR A 742 46.39 -23.96 -20.78
C THR A 742 46.61 -22.55 -20.24
N PRO A 743 45.71 -22.04 -19.39
CA PRO A 743 45.83 -20.72 -18.79
C PRO A 743 46.97 -20.66 -17.77
N GLU A 744 47.59 -19.50 -17.57
CA GLU A 744 48.50 -19.27 -16.43
C GLU A 744 47.74 -19.01 -15.12
N GLU A 745 46.56 -18.39 -15.21
CA GLU A 745 45.64 -18.06 -14.11
C GLU A 745 44.21 -18.54 -14.43
N ASN A 746 43.34 -18.66 -13.42
CA ASN A 746 41.95 -19.01 -13.68
C ASN A 746 41.32 -17.93 -14.57
N THR A 747 40.70 -18.33 -15.65
CA THR A 747 40.13 -17.38 -16.62
C THR A 747 38.80 -17.91 -17.14
N THR A 748 38.00 -17.01 -17.68
CA THR A 748 36.79 -17.34 -18.42
C THR A 748 37.04 -17.23 -19.93
N LEU A 749 36.27 -17.98 -20.70
CA LEU A 749 36.16 -17.87 -22.15
C LEU A 749 34.69 -17.59 -22.46
N VAL A 750 34.41 -16.61 -23.33
CA VAL A 750 33.04 -16.20 -23.66
C VAL A 750 32.72 -16.58 -25.11
N ALA A 751 31.84 -17.56 -25.28
CA ALA A 751 31.38 -18.03 -26.58
C ALA A 751 29.99 -17.47 -26.90
N ASN A 752 29.86 -16.80 -28.04
CA ASN A 752 28.58 -16.45 -28.64
C ASN A 752 28.46 -17.09 -30.02
N PHE A 753 27.23 -17.17 -30.50
CA PHE A 753 26.90 -17.80 -31.78
C PHE A 753 26.34 -16.77 -32.77
N GLN A 754 26.82 -15.52 -32.66
CA GLN A 754 26.40 -14.43 -33.52
C GLN A 754 27.06 -14.53 -34.91
N ALA A 755 26.32 -14.11 -35.91
CA ALA A 755 26.80 -13.82 -37.25
C ALA A 755 26.64 -12.33 -37.55
N GLU A 756 27.73 -11.67 -37.92
CA GLU A 756 27.74 -10.28 -38.34
C GLU A 756 26.78 -10.06 -39.51
N SER A 757 25.96 -9.01 -39.38
CA SER A 757 25.02 -8.58 -40.42
C SER A 757 25.73 -8.37 -41.77
N GLY A 758 25.38 -9.19 -42.76
CA GLY A 758 25.92 -9.12 -44.12
C GLY A 758 27.16 -9.97 -44.39
N LYS A 759 27.72 -10.65 -43.38
CA LYS A 759 28.61 -11.81 -43.59
C LYS A 759 27.76 -13.07 -43.64
N ASN A 760 28.09 -13.99 -44.54
CA ASN A 760 27.54 -15.35 -44.44
C ASN A 760 28.27 -16.01 -43.27
N PRO A 761 27.57 -16.56 -42.26
CA PRO A 761 28.24 -17.28 -41.19
C PRO A 761 29.17 -18.36 -41.77
N PRO A 762 30.29 -18.66 -41.09
CA PRO A 762 31.11 -19.82 -41.41
C PRO A 762 30.25 -21.09 -41.24
N ALA A 763 29.65 -21.52 -42.35
CA ALA A 763 28.75 -22.66 -42.51
C ALA A 763 27.38 -22.52 -41.84
N GLY A 764 26.35 -22.43 -42.69
CA GLY A 764 24.94 -22.60 -42.33
C GLY A 764 24.25 -23.54 -43.33
N PRO A 765 22.93 -23.75 -43.19
CA PRO A 765 22.15 -24.66 -44.02
C PRO A 765 22.39 -24.42 -45.53
N GLY A 766 23.03 -25.39 -46.20
CA GLY A 766 23.38 -25.30 -47.63
C GLY A 766 24.87 -25.27 -47.98
N LYS A 767 25.79 -25.26 -47.00
CA LYS A 767 27.22 -25.64 -47.21
C LYS A 767 27.42 -27.15 -46.92
N PRO A 768 28.43 -27.82 -47.52
CA PRO A 768 28.64 -29.25 -47.28
C PRO A 768 28.97 -29.52 -45.80
N PRO A 769 28.38 -30.57 -45.19
CA PRO A 769 28.63 -30.91 -43.78
C PRO A 769 30.11 -31.16 -43.53
N ILE A 770 30.55 -30.86 -42.31
CA ILE A 770 31.90 -31.24 -41.84
C ILE A 770 31.97 -32.75 -41.93
N SER A 771 32.83 -33.28 -42.81
CA SER A 771 33.00 -34.73 -42.94
C SER A 771 34.14 -35.16 -42.04
N LEU A 772 33.87 -36.12 -41.17
CA LEU A 772 34.91 -36.91 -40.54
C LEU A 772 35.63 -37.70 -41.63
N ASP A 773 36.95 -37.60 -41.68
CA ASP A 773 37.77 -38.41 -42.57
C ASP A 773 37.90 -39.82 -41.99
N ARG A 774 38.15 -40.81 -42.86
CA ARG A 774 38.41 -42.17 -42.38
C ARG A 774 39.64 -42.17 -41.46
N GLY A 775 39.48 -42.68 -40.24
CA GLY A 775 40.49 -42.70 -39.19
C GLY A 775 40.16 -41.72 -38.05
N GLN A 776 41.18 -41.32 -37.30
CA GLN A 776 41.02 -40.44 -36.14
C GLN A 776 40.77 -38.99 -36.56
N ASN A 777 39.76 -38.38 -35.94
CA ASN A 777 39.41 -36.97 -36.06
C ASN A 777 39.38 -36.35 -34.66
N VAL A 778 39.67 -35.04 -34.59
CA VAL A 778 39.45 -34.22 -33.39
C VAL A 778 38.32 -33.25 -33.70
N VAL A 779 37.24 -33.32 -32.92
CA VAL A 779 36.02 -32.52 -33.11
C VAL A 779 35.32 -32.26 -31.78
N ALA A 780 34.56 -31.16 -31.70
CA ALA A 780 33.59 -30.95 -30.64
C ALA A 780 32.35 -31.85 -30.82
N ALA A 781 31.61 -32.10 -29.75
CA ALA A 781 30.32 -32.78 -29.88
C ALA A 781 29.27 -31.83 -30.51
N PRO A 782 28.44 -32.30 -31.45
CA PRO A 782 27.39 -31.46 -32.06
C PRO A 782 26.21 -31.11 -31.16
N LEU A 783 25.96 -31.92 -30.12
CA LEU A 783 24.91 -31.74 -29.10
C LEU A 783 25.27 -32.54 -27.84
N TYR A 784 24.59 -32.25 -26.74
CA TYR A 784 24.67 -32.96 -25.48
C TYR A 784 23.84 -34.25 -25.56
N ASP A 785 24.49 -35.41 -25.52
CA ASP A 785 23.83 -36.72 -25.55
C ASP A 785 24.82 -37.85 -25.21
N GLU A 786 24.36 -39.09 -25.18
CA GLU A 786 25.24 -40.26 -25.27
C GLU A 786 26.07 -40.22 -26.57
N PRO A 787 27.33 -40.70 -26.57
CA PRO A 787 28.23 -40.61 -27.73
C PRO A 787 27.64 -41.08 -29.07
N ASP A 788 26.89 -42.19 -29.07
CA ASP A 788 26.29 -42.75 -30.30
C ASP A 788 25.23 -41.82 -30.89
N ALA A 789 24.49 -41.10 -30.05
CA ALA A 789 23.45 -40.17 -30.43
C ALA A 789 24.03 -38.78 -30.78
N ALA A 790 24.98 -38.28 -30.00
CA ALA A 790 25.61 -36.97 -30.21
C ALA A 790 26.35 -36.88 -31.56
N PHE A 791 27.06 -37.94 -31.95
CA PHE A 791 27.73 -37.99 -33.25
C PHE A 791 26.82 -38.52 -34.38
N ALA A 792 25.57 -38.90 -34.06
CA ALA A 792 24.47 -39.24 -34.97
C ALA A 792 24.87 -40.12 -36.18
N THR A 793 25.65 -41.17 -35.96
CA THR A 793 26.07 -42.08 -37.04
C THR A 793 25.34 -43.42 -36.97
N PRO A 794 25.22 -44.18 -38.07
CA PRO A 794 24.89 -45.60 -37.95
C PRO A 794 25.85 -46.21 -36.93
N SER A 795 25.35 -47.01 -35.98
CA SER A 795 26.04 -47.49 -34.76
C SER A 795 27.32 -48.34 -35.00
N ASP A 796 27.90 -48.30 -36.20
CA ASP A 796 29.14 -48.95 -36.64
C ASP A 796 30.10 -48.00 -37.41
N ALA A 797 29.74 -46.73 -37.62
CA ALA A 797 30.47 -45.82 -38.51
C ALA A 797 31.47 -44.90 -37.79
N VAL A 798 31.19 -44.50 -36.55
CA VAL A 798 32.07 -43.67 -35.71
C VAL A 798 32.15 -44.29 -34.31
N THR A 799 33.32 -44.24 -33.69
CA THR A 799 33.54 -44.68 -32.31
C THR A 799 34.25 -43.57 -31.54
N LEU A 800 33.70 -43.19 -30.39
CA LEU A 800 34.37 -42.29 -29.45
C LEU A 800 35.57 -43.04 -28.83
N GLU A 801 36.78 -42.51 -29.02
CA GLU A 801 38.00 -43.12 -28.48
C GLU A 801 38.31 -42.57 -27.09
N LYS A 802 38.31 -41.24 -26.96
CA LYS A 802 38.63 -40.53 -25.73
C LYS A 802 38.32 -39.04 -25.84
N GLN A 803 38.22 -38.39 -24.69
CA GLN A 803 38.30 -36.94 -24.59
C GLN A 803 39.72 -36.44 -24.85
N VAL A 804 39.84 -35.25 -25.45
CA VAL A 804 41.11 -34.66 -25.88
C VAL A 804 41.97 -34.20 -24.70
N ALA A 805 41.33 -33.58 -23.71
CA ALA A 805 41.89 -33.11 -22.45
C ALA A 805 40.72 -32.94 -21.45
N ILE A 806 40.95 -32.30 -20.30
CA ILE A 806 39.87 -32.02 -19.34
C ILE A 806 38.88 -31.06 -20.00
N GLN A 807 37.57 -31.23 -19.80
CA GLN A 807 36.59 -30.25 -20.29
C GLN A 807 36.67 -28.94 -19.51
N PRO A 808 36.27 -27.81 -20.11
CA PRO A 808 35.93 -26.62 -19.34
C PRO A 808 34.78 -26.90 -18.36
N THR A 809 34.72 -26.15 -17.26
CA THR A 809 33.57 -26.10 -16.34
C THR A 809 32.68 -24.90 -16.68
N GLY A 810 31.51 -24.77 -16.05
CA GLY A 810 30.59 -23.64 -16.27
C GLY A 810 29.85 -23.66 -17.62
N GLN A 811 30.03 -24.71 -18.41
CA GLN A 811 29.37 -24.86 -19.70
C GLN A 811 27.84 -24.86 -19.61
N LEU A 812 27.16 -24.37 -20.65
CA LEU A 812 25.72 -24.51 -20.78
C LEU A 812 25.32 -26.01 -20.82
N GLY A 813 24.50 -26.43 -19.87
CA GLY A 813 24.12 -27.83 -19.66
C GLY A 813 24.91 -28.52 -18.53
N PRO A 814 24.63 -29.79 -18.22
CA PRO A 814 25.38 -30.50 -17.20
C PRO A 814 26.85 -30.65 -17.61
N ASP A 815 27.76 -30.72 -16.65
CA ASP A 815 29.07 -31.33 -16.89
C ASP A 815 28.84 -32.74 -17.43
N ALA A 816 29.49 -33.09 -18.54
CA ALA A 816 29.26 -34.38 -19.17
C ALA A 816 29.48 -35.52 -18.15
N ALA A 817 28.45 -36.33 -17.94
CA ALA A 817 28.52 -37.53 -17.11
C ALA A 817 29.52 -38.53 -17.72
N GLU A 818 29.88 -39.59 -16.99
CA GLU A 818 30.84 -40.61 -17.48
C GLU A 818 30.41 -41.25 -18.83
N ASP A 819 29.13 -41.20 -19.17
CA ASP A 819 28.49 -41.81 -20.34
C ASP A 819 27.90 -40.81 -21.36
N GLU A 820 28.06 -39.50 -21.15
CA GLU A 820 27.56 -38.44 -22.05
C GLU A 820 28.71 -37.60 -22.63
N VAL A 821 28.44 -36.84 -23.69
CA VAL A 821 29.41 -35.89 -24.27
C VAL A 821 28.86 -34.47 -24.27
N SER A 822 29.72 -33.50 -23.96
CA SER A 822 29.39 -32.07 -23.96
C SER A 822 29.71 -31.40 -25.29
N PRO A 823 28.84 -30.53 -25.81
CA PRO A 823 29.13 -29.69 -26.98
C PRO A 823 30.35 -28.78 -26.82
N PHE A 824 30.67 -28.39 -25.58
CA PHE A 824 31.76 -27.46 -25.25
C PHE A 824 33.07 -28.17 -24.91
N ALA A 825 33.14 -29.49 -25.10
CA ALA A 825 34.33 -30.31 -24.91
C ALA A 825 34.89 -30.86 -26.24
N GLY A 826 36.18 -31.17 -26.24
CA GLY A 826 36.86 -31.77 -27.39
C GLY A 826 37.03 -33.28 -27.31
N TYR A 827 36.75 -34.00 -28.41
CA TYR A 827 36.82 -35.46 -28.48
C TYR A 827 37.67 -35.98 -29.64
N VAL A 828 38.27 -37.15 -29.43
CA VAL A 828 38.90 -37.95 -30.48
C VAL A 828 37.91 -39.04 -30.90
N VAL A 829 37.52 -39.03 -32.16
CA VAL A 829 36.58 -40.00 -32.75
C VAL A 829 37.22 -40.74 -33.92
N ASP A 830 37.04 -42.06 -34.00
CA ASP A 830 37.52 -42.89 -35.12
C ASP A 830 36.37 -43.18 -36.09
N ALA A 831 36.50 -42.69 -37.33
CA ALA A 831 35.50 -42.94 -38.37
C ALA A 831 35.95 -44.08 -39.31
N GLN A 832 35.12 -45.12 -39.46
CA GLN A 832 35.45 -46.28 -40.30
C GLN A 832 35.43 -45.98 -41.81
N ARG A 833 34.77 -44.90 -42.18
CA ARG A 833 34.61 -44.35 -43.54
C ARG A 833 34.41 -42.84 -43.44
N PRO A 834 34.48 -42.08 -44.52
CA PRO A 834 34.05 -40.68 -44.47
C PRO A 834 32.59 -40.58 -44.03
N VAL A 835 32.33 -39.82 -42.97
CA VAL A 835 30.99 -39.63 -42.39
C VAL A 835 30.69 -38.14 -42.30
N PRO A 836 29.60 -37.64 -42.92
CA PRO A 836 29.15 -36.28 -42.67
C PRO A 836 28.67 -36.17 -41.22
N LEU A 837 29.19 -35.20 -40.49
CA LEU A 837 28.74 -34.81 -39.16
C LEU A 837 27.82 -33.60 -39.32
N GLU A 838 26.59 -33.72 -38.82
CA GLU A 838 25.62 -32.63 -38.79
C GLU A 838 25.74 -31.92 -37.45
N PHE A 839 26.03 -30.61 -37.47
CA PHE A 839 25.81 -29.73 -36.33
C PHE A 839 24.44 -29.08 -36.46
N ARG A 840 23.75 -28.92 -35.33
CA ARG A 840 22.36 -28.42 -35.30
C ARG A 840 22.25 -26.94 -34.95
N LEU A 841 23.25 -26.42 -34.22
CA LEU A 841 23.23 -25.04 -33.77
C LEU A 841 23.33 -24.08 -34.96
N SER A 842 22.31 -23.23 -35.07
CA SER A 842 22.20 -22.16 -36.05
C SER A 842 22.91 -20.89 -35.57
N ALA A 843 23.20 -19.98 -36.50
CA ALA A 843 23.70 -18.65 -36.14
C ALA A 843 22.54 -17.77 -35.64
N ASN A 844 22.84 -16.89 -34.68
CA ASN A 844 21.89 -16.03 -33.97
C ASN A 844 20.74 -16.84 -33.34
N PRO A 845 21.02 -17.90 -32.56
CA PRO A 845 19.96 -18.70 -31.96
C PRO A 845 19.22 -17.88 -30.91
N THR A 846 17.91 -18.04 -30.84
CA THR A 846 17.12 -17.60 -29.67
C THR A 846 17.52 -18.39 -28.42
N VAL A 847 17.10 -17.95 -27.22
CA VAL A 847 17.38 -18.68 -25.97
C VAL A 847 16.91 -20.14 -26.06
N TYR A 848 15.73 -20.36 -26.61
CA TYR A 848 15.17 -21.70 -26.77
C TYR A 848 15.85 -22.51 -27.87
N GLU A 849 16.17 -21.89 -29.01
CA GLU A 849 16.91 -22.56 -30.09
C GLU A 849 18.31 -22.97 -29.63
N LEU A 850 19.00 -22.15 -28.83
CA LEU A 850 20.31 -22.45 -28.28
C LEU A 850 20.27 -23.76 -27.47
N HIS A 851 19.33 -23.87 -26.54
CA HIS A 851 19.19 -25.08 -25.70
C HIS A 851 18.71 -26.28 -26.52
N GLU A 852 17.66 -26.12 -27.32
CA GLU A 852 17.08 -27.22 -28.11
C GLU A 852 18.07 -27.78 -29.13
N GLN A 853 18.80 -26.92 -29.84
CA GLN A 853 19.74 -27.34 -30.88
C GLN A 853 21.01 -27.95 -30.28
N LEU A 854 21.38 -27.56 -29.06
CA LEU A 854 22.46 -28.19 -28.29
C LEU A 854 22.04 -29.47 -27.56
N GLY A 855 20.78 -29.92 -27.69
CA GLY A 855 20.31 -31.14 -27.01
C GLY A 855 20.12 -30.98 -25.50
N LEU A 856 20.00 -29.75 -25.03
CA LEU A 856 19.79 -29.42 -23.63
C LEU A 856 18.30 -29.32 -23.31
N GLU A 857 17.96 -29.51 -22.04
CA GLU A 857 16.59 -29.24 -21.57
C GLU A 857 16.25 -27.77 -21.81
N ARG A 858 15.02 -27.53 -22.26
CA ARG A 858 14.53 -26.16 -22.45
C ARG A 858 14.53 -25.45 -21.09
N PRO A 859 15.06 -24.23 -21.00
CA PRO A 859 15.09 -23.51 -19.74
C PRO A 859 13.66 -23.18 -19.32
N SER A 860 13.30 -23.49 -18.07
CA SER A 860 12.13 -22.88 -17.46
C SER A 860 12.46 -21.40 -17.23
N LEU A 861 11.89 -20.54 -18.07
CA LEU A 861 12.01 -19.08 -17.93
C LEU A 861 10.78 -18.49 -17.26
N THR A 862 9.68 -19.21 -17.19
CA THR A 862 8.56 -18.84 -16.35
C THR A 862 8.86 -19.27 -14.92
N GLY A 863 8.92 -18.36 -13.95
CA GLY A 863 8.98 -18.67 -12.52
C GLY A 863 7.75 -19.44 -11.97
N THR A 864 6.95 -20.06 -12.85
CA THR A 864 5.73 -20.80 -12.54
C THR A 864 6.00 -22.29 -12.55
N ASP A 865 6.73 -22.80 -11.56
CA ASP A 865 6.63 -24.20 -11.17
C ASP A 865 6.17 -24.31 -9.70
N THR A 866 5.11 -23.55 -9.38
CA THR A 866 4.12 -23.93 -8.38
C THR A 866 2.75 -23.42 -8.84
N ASN A 867 1.69 -24.15 -8.51
CA ASN A 867 0.30 -23.85 -8.84
C ASN A 867 -0.11 -22.41 -8.42
N LEU A 868 0.10 -21.43 -9.29
CA LEU A 868 -0.55 -20.13 -9.24
C LEU A 868 -1.87 -20.18 -10.02
N THR A 869 -2.72 -21.15 -9.71
CA THR A 869 -4.16 -20.95 -9.88
C THR A 869 -4.61 -20.05 -8.74
N GLU A 870 -5.40 -19.02 -9.04
CA GLU A 870 -6.02 -18.01 -8.15
C GLU A 870 -6.83 -18.54 -6.94
N ALA A 871 -6.61 -19.78 -6.46
CA ALA A 871 -7.54 -20.52 -5.64
C ALA A 871 -7.07 -20.91 -4.23
N SER A 872 -5.93 -20.43 -3.71
CA SER A 872 -5.49 -20.90 -2.37
C SER A 872 -4.92 -19.91 -1.36
N TYR A 873 -4.70 -18.62 -1.67
CA TYR A 873 -4.16 -17.70 -0.66
C TYR A 873 -4.68 -16.26 -0.77
N LEU A 874 -6.01 -16.09 -0.87
CA LEU A 874 -6.63 -15.07 -0.02
C LEU A 874 -6.33 -15.49 1.42
N PRO A 875 -6.06 -14.57 2.37
CA PRO A 875 -6.00 -14.97 3.77
C PRO A 875 -7.26 -15.78 4.04
N GLU A 876 -7.08 -17.07 4.36
CA GLU A 876 -8.16 -17.82 4.98
C GLU A 876 -8.59 -16.93 6.13
N LYS A 877 -9.82 -16.43 6.01
CA LYS A 877 -10.65 -16.03 7.13
C LYS A 877 -10.11 -16.72 8.37
N ILE A 878 -9.87 -15.95 9.42
CA ILE A 878 -9.88 -16.46 10.78
C ILE A 878 -11.27 -17.08 10.98
N VAL A 879 -11.46 -18.31 10.51
CA VAL A 879 -12.54 -19.20 10.85
C VAL A 879 -12.01 -19.95 12.06
N GLN A 880 -12.06 -19.30 13.21
CA GLN A 880 -12.08 -20.04 14.47
C GLN A 880 -13.46 -19.91 15.11
N THR A 881 -14.26 -20.91 14.73
CA THR A 881 -15.28 -21.57 15.55
C THR A 881 -16.44 -20.71 16.03
N THR A 882 -17.39 -20.47 15.13
CA THR A 882 -18.81 -20.53 15.44
C THR A 882 -19.43 -21.69 14.68
N ASP A 883 -20.35 -22.36 15.36
CA ASP A 883 -20.89 -23.70 15.10
C ASP A 883 -21.17 -23.99 13.61
N ALA A 884 -20.59 -25.08 13.08
CA ALA A 884 -20.63 -25.47 11.67
C ALA A 884 -22.03 -25.83 11.14
N THR A 885 -23.07 -25.66 11.96
CA THR A 885 -24.44 -26.06 11.64
C THR A 885 -25.24 -24.96 10.93
N GLU A 886 -24.89 -23.68 11.10
CA GLU A 886 -25.60 -22.56 10.44
C GLU A 886 -25.06 -22.20 9.05
N ARG A 887 -23.80 -22.51 8.73
CA ARG A 887 -23.21 -22.18 7.39
C ARG A 887 -23.64 -23.12 6.26
N VAL A 888 -24.20 -24.29 6.56
CA VAL A 888 -24.71 -25.19 5.50
C VAL A 888 -25.94 -24.58 4.82
N ALA A 889 -26.73 -23.73 5.51
CA ALA A 889 -27.92 -23.10 4.94
C ALA A 889 -27.62 -21.91 3.99
N ALA A 890 -26.44 -21.29 4.08
CA ALA A 890 -26.07 -20.10 3.28
C ALA A 890 -25.25 -20.44 2.02
N LEU A 891 -24.56 -21.59 2.00
CA LEU A 891 -23.84 -22.08 0.81
C LEU A 891 -24.77 -22.75 -0.22
N GLU A 892 -26.05 -22.90 0.12
CA GLU A 892 -27.07 -23.46 -0.75
C GLU A 892 -27.84 -22.36 -1.50
N GLN A 893 -27.28 -21.17 -1.78
CA GLN A 893 -27.99 -20.13 -2.55
C GLN A 893 -27.19 -19.66 -3.77
N GLY A 894 -27.80 -19.77 -4.97
CA GLY A 894 -27.29 -19.27 -6.24
C GLY A 894 -28.09 -18.05 -6.70
N ARG A 895 -27.40 -16.99 -7.12
CA ARG A 895 -28.01 -15.81 -7.74
C ARG A 895 -28.29 -16.10 -9.22
N MET A 896 -29.55 -15.96 -9.64
CA MET A 896 -29.99 -16.29 -11.01
C MET A 896 -29.98 -15.07 -11.94
N ASP A 897 -30.30 -13.90 -11.39
CA ASP A 897 -30.22 -12.61 -12.08
C ASP A 897 -29.98 -11.47 -11.08
N HIS A 898 -30.03 -10.21 -11.55
CA HIS A 898 -29.81 -9.03 -10.71
C HIS A 898 -30.82 -8.87 -9.55
N GLU A 899 -32.00 -9.48 -9.63
CA GLU A 899 -33.09 -9.34 -8.64
C GLU A 899 -33.37 -10.66 -7.88
N THR A 900 -32.95 -11.81 -8.39
CA THR A 900 -33.41 -13.13 -7.91
C THR A 900 -32.28 -14.00 -7.37
N VAL A 901 -32.36 -14.37 -6.09
CA VAL A 901 -31.50 -15.37 -5.42
C VAL A 901 -32.36 -16.57 -5.01
N VAL A 902 -31.94 -17.78 -5.35
CA VAL A 902 -32.67 -19.01 -5.05
C VAL A 902 -31.76 -20.06 -4.43
N SER A 903 -32.33 -21.02 -3.71
CA SER A 903 -31.51 -22.11 -3.21
C SER A 903 -31.04 -23.05 -4.33
N ILE A 904 -29.86 -23.62 -4.21
CA ILE A 904 -29.34 -24.66 -5.11
C ILE A 904 -30.30 -25.85 -5.10
N GLU A 905 -30.86 -26.21 -3.96
CA GLU A 905 -31.89 -27.26 -3.86
C GLU A 905 -33.11 -26.95 -4.75
N ALA A 906 -33.59 -25.71 -4.75
CA ALA A 906 -34.72 -25.29 -5.61
C ALA A 906 -34.40 -25.39 -7.11
N VAL A 907 -33.14 -25.28 -7.51
CA VAL A 907 -32.70 -25.51 -8.89
C VAL A 907 -32.74 -27.00 -9.24
N PHE A 908 -32.27 -27.84 -8.32
CA PHE A 908 -32.24 -29.29 -8.52
C PHE A 908 -33.62 -29.96 -8.42
N GLU A 909 -34.63 -29.32 -7.82
CA GLU A 909 -36.03 -29.78 -7.91
C GLU A 909 -36.54 -29.86 -9.36
N HIS A 910 -35.89 -29.14 -10.28
CA HIS A 910 -36.24 -29.10 -11.70
C HIS A 910 -35.31 -29.91 -12.60
N VAL A 911 -34.35 -30.64 -12.03
CA VAL A 911 -33.46 -31.56 -12.77
C VAL A 911 -33.97 -32.99 -12.55
N ASP A 912 -34.49 -33.61 -13.61
CA ASP A 912 -35.14 -34.93 -13.52
C ASP A 912 -34.12 -36.08 -13.32
N GLU A 913 -32.86 -35.87 -13.71
CA GLU A 913 -31.79 -36.86 -13.66
C GLU A 913 -31.12 -36.95 -12.28
N ALA A 914 -30.98 -38.19 -11.77
CA ALA A 914 -30.30 -38.45 -10.51
C ALA A 914 -28.79 -38.73 -10.67
N GLU A 915 -28.33 -39.03 -11.89
CA GLU A 915 -26.94 -39.37 -12.23
C GLU A 915 -26.63 -38.88 -13.66
N PHE A 916 -25.39 -38.46 -13.92
CA PHE A 916 -24.94 -37.89 -15.19
C PHE A 916 -23.71 -38.63 -15.72
N ASP A 917 -23.64 -38.85 -17.03
CA ASP A 917 -22.53 -39.59 -17.66
C ASP A 917 -21.23 -38.77 -17.66
N ASP A 918 -21.31 -37.45 -17.81
CA ASP A 918 -20.20 -36.53 -17.68
C ASP A 918 -20.64 -35.11 -17.22
N ILE A 919 -19.65 -34.21 -17.06
CA ILE A 919 -19.90 -32.83 -16.61
C ILE A 919 -20.68 -32.00 -17.62
N LEU A 920 -20.61 -32.33 -18.91
CA LEU A 920 -21.35 -31.61 -19.95
C LEU A 920 -22.83 -31.96 -19.87
N ASP A 921 -23.16 -33.25 -19.70
CA ASP A 921 -24.54 -33.72 -19.49
C ASP A 921 -25.14 -33.13 -18.21
N PHE A 922 -24.36 -33.02 -17.14
CA PHE A 922 -24.77 -32.33 -15.92
C PHE A 922 -25.12 -30.86 -16.16
N HIS A 923 -24.27 -30.09 -16.85
CA HIS A 923 -24.55 -28.67 -17.10
C HIS A 923 -25.73 -28.46 -18.06
N GLN A 924 -25.96 -29.37 -19.02
CA GLN A 924 -27.11 -29.30 -19.92
C GLN A 924 -28.42 -29.55 -19.16
N ALA A 925 -28.47 -30.58 -18.31
CA ALA A 925 -29.64 -30.90 -17.51
C ALA A 925 -29.97 -29.82 -16.48
N VAL A 926 -28.95 -29.24 -15.82
CA VAL A 926 -29.13 -28.07 -14.93
C VAL A 926 -29.63 -26.86 -15.72
N GLY A 927 -29.09 -26.62 -16.93
CA GLY A 927 -29.53 -25.53 -17.80
C GLY A 927 -30.97 -25.67 -18.29
N ASP A 928 -31.44 -26.88 -18.54
CA ASP A 928 -32.84 -27.17 -18.90
C ASP A 928 -33.76 -27.05 -17.68
N GLY A 929 -33.36 -27.61 -16.52
CA GLY A 929 -34.09 -27.47 -15.27
C GLY A 929 -34.26 -26.00 -14.84
N LEU A 930 -33.25 -25.16 -15.06
CA LEU A 930 -33.35 -23.72 -14.82
C LEU A 930 -34.37 -23.04 -15.73
N ARG A 931 -34.42 -23.39 -17.02
CA ARG A 931 -35.39 -22.82 -17.98
C ARG A 931 -36.83 -23.25 -17.71
N ASP A 932 -36.99 -24.45 -17.17
CA ASP A 932 -38.30 -24.98 -16.78
C ASP A 932 -38.72 -24.54 -15.37
N SER A 933 -37.79 -23.96 -14.60
CA SER A 933 -38.07 -23.35 -13.29
C SER A 933 -38.79 -22.00 -13.43
N PRO A 934 -39.60 -21.59 -12.43
CA PRO A 934 -40.20 -20.25 -12.38
C PRO A 934 -39.18 -19.14 -12.05
N HIS A 935 -37.90 -19.48 -11.83
CA HIS A 935 -36.86 -18.59 -11.33
C HIS A 935 -36.03 -17.94 -12.44
N TRP A 936 -36.17 -18.40 -13.68
CA TRP A 936 -35.43 -17.88 -14.83
C TRP A 936 -36.28 -16.90 -15.64
N GLN A 937 -36.06 -15.60 -15.46
CA GLN A 937 -36.88 -14.55 -16.10
C GLN A 937 -36.56 -14.33 -17.60
N TYR A 938 -35.46 -14.88 -18.10
CA TYR A 938 -35.02 -14.69 -19.49
C TYR A 938 -35.41 -15.87 -20.39
N ASN A 939 -36.61 -15.82 -20.97
CA ASN A 939 -36.98 -16.70 -22.08
C ASN A 939 -36.66 -15.97 -23.39
N PRO A 940 -35.52 -16.26 -24.08
CA PRO A 940 -35.31 -15.70 -25.41
C PRO A 940 -36.45 -16.17 -26.29
N THR A 941 -37.33 -15.25 -26.67
CA THR A 941 -38.36 -15.53 -27.66
C THR A 941 -37.63 -15.82 -28.96
N ILE A 942 -37.54 -17.10 -29.31
CA ILE A 942 -37.01 -17.54 -30.60
C ILE A 942 -37.89 -16.92 -31.68
N GLY A 943 -37.39 -15.84 -32.29
CA GLY A 943 -37.87 -15.36 -33.57
C GLY A 943 -37.60 -16.42 -34.64
N GLU A 944 -38.69 -16.98 -35.15
CA GLU A 944 -38.87 -17.65 -36.44
C GLU A 944 -37.74 -18.55 -36.99
N ARG A 945 -38.09 -19.84 -37.07
CA ARG A 945 -38.09 -20.52 -38.36
C ARG A 945 -39.52 -20.81 -38.81
#